data_AF-A0A3D2U0P1-F1
#
_entry.id   AF-A0A3D2U0P1-F1
#
_cell.length_a   1.000
_cell.length_b   1.000
_cell.length_c   1.000
_cell.angle_alpha   90.00
_cell.angle_beta   90.00
_cell.angle_gamma   90.00
#
_symmetry.space_group_name_H-M   'P 1'
#
loop_
_entity.id
_entity.type
_entity.pdbx_description
1 polymer ?
#
loop_
_entity_poly.entity_id
_entity_poly.type
_entity_poly.pdbx_seq_one_letter_code
_entity_poly.pdbx_strand_id
1 'polypeptide(L)'
;PDSWPTDTIFIGYGEGDIAILGQGWQGTLFATFEFLRDQGCRWYMPVTFHKLEVGRHIPKRATLKLSGRPKKHSPSFPDRGWHMTAVMPGPHFRDWATRNGVNALTTGDTCILYPEPLGRGREKQTGHTLAWFVPSGVESSTLEKVKTRFNSDPDWYPLVGGKRTWKYRDGRRVQACLSNREVVDHVARQVIRYSAEGYKNHEKPNWRMMSIGHNDEPTFWCECDSCRAMDGPGSTWKTNDVYDAYPNDPKNRSGTGPLGQRYATFANRVARQVARKRRDLLVSFYAYGSTVAPPRDPELKLEDNVAVEFAYSDHCLKHDIDDPTCPNNVRMKAWIEDWSRRGKVVFYDYPPTGRHIHVPTGFFRHYQKLLRFLNRNGVIGLSGESQGVWAGSSLFHYIRARLMWDVDSDVDELMNEYCRDLFGAASNTMLAYYKRYETGLADHPGHMIWGGWVPQFDPRVIREMQILLDKAKRETDDPAVQLRLKFVQVSLNTFAITQVENTPAPEVTAKRFDRYRKLQAETLAMIRSPNLPYPMAATGPFIDRLKNNGYRPPFEALRGKERLVLPVVWRFRTDPKDRGVQERWPRMVDFSAKPWQDIRVDDFWTNQGIRHHGAAWYTTTFTVPGTVKENLWLLFDMLDGAAEIWIDGRLAGKTPAAPWDKAKAIDITKRVKAGGEHQLVMRVVKKSFAAGIKGRVRLMESLRIVGDR
;
A
#
# COMPACT_ATOMS: atom_id res chain seq x y z
N PRO A 1 39.99 2.40 -5.37
CA PRO A 1 40.34 3.45 -6.35
C PRO A 1 39.24 4.50 -6.45
N ASP A 2 39.53 5.73 -6.02
CA ASP A 2 38.46 6.74 -5.82
C ASP A 2 37.98 7.39 -7.12
N SER A 3 38.77 7.30 -8.20
CA SER A 3 38.46 7.85 -9.53
C SER A 3 37.51 7.01 -10.36
N TRP A 4 37.15 5.79 -9.92
CA TRP A 4 36.19 4.97 -10.65
C TRP A 4 34.76 5.51 -10.51
N PRO A 5 33.85 5.18 -11.46
CA PRO A 5 32.42 5.42 -11.26
C PRO A 5 31.93 4.80 -9.95
N THR A 6 30.90 5.38 -9.33
CA THR A 6 30.48 4.94 -8.00
C THR A 6 30.18 3.45 -7.95
N ASP A 7 30.61 2.80 -6.87
CA ASP A 7 30.43 1.38 -6.59
C ASP A 7 31.04 0.44 -7.65
N THR A 8 31.91 0.94 -8.54
CA THR A 8 32.66 0.09 -9.47
C THR A 8 33.56 -0.87 -8.70
N ILE A 9 33.60 -2.12 -9.15
CA ILE A 9 34.38 -3.20 -8.54
C ILE A 9 35.38 -3.80 -9.52
N PHE A 10 36.40 -4.47 -8.97
CA PHE A 10 37.34 -5.31 -9.68
C PHE A 10 37.65 -6.57 -8.87
N ILE A 11 37.60 -7.73 -9.52
CA ILE A 11 37.93 -9.04 -8.94
C ILE A 11 38.97 -9.72 -9.84
N GLY A 12 40.13 -10.06 -9.28
CA GLY A 12 41.35 -10.34 -10.05
C GLY A 12 41.64 -11.78 -10.48
N TYR A 13 40.70 -12.73 -10.41
CA TYR A 13 40.87 -14.18 -10.70
C TYR A 13 42.11 -14.61 -11.53
N GLY A 14 42.82 -15.64 -11.07
CA GLY A 14 44.06 -16.12 -11.71
C GLY A 14 44.98 -16.90 -10.76
N GLU A 15 46.25 -17.03 -11.13
CA GLU A 15 47.31 -17.55 -10.25
C GLU A 15 47.83 -16.45 -9.31
N GLY A 16 48.13 -16.81 -8.06
CA GLY A 16 48.63 -15.90 -7.04
C GLY A 16 47.52 -15.20 -6.24
N ASP A 17 47.80 -13.97 -5.79
CA ASP A 17 46.90 -13.20 -4.94
C ASP A 17 45.66 -12.70 -5.72
N ILE A 18 44.48 -12.93 -5.16
CA ILE A 18 43.22 -12.49 -5.76
C ILE A 18 42.87 -11.08 -5.26
N ALA A 19 43.08 -10.08 -6.12
CA ALA A 19 42.70 -8.71 -5.80
C ALA A 19 41.16 -8.55 -5.75
N ILE A 20 40.65 -8.01 -4.63
CA ILE A 20 39.25 -7.61 -4.45
C ILE A 20 39.23 -6.12 -4.16
N LEU A 21 38.87 -5.31 -5.16
CA LEU A 21 38.97 -3.86 -5.11
C LEU A 21 37.63 -3.22 -5.45
N GLY A 22 37.32 -2.08 -4.84
CA GLY A 22 36.20 -1.25 -5.28
C GLY A 22 36.42 0.24 -5.12
N GLN A 23 35.46 1.00 -5.64
CA GLN A 23 35.37 2.44 -5.46
C GLN A 23 34.96 2.74 -4.01
N GLY A 24 35.88 3.27 -3.22
CA GLY A 24 35.70 3.47 -1.78
C GLY A 24 35.40 2.20 -0.97
N TRP A 25 34.99 2.40 0.28
CA TRP A 25 34.66 1.33 1.23
C TRP A 25 33.44 0.51 0.79
N GLN A 26 32.39 1.19 0.33
CA GLN A 26 31.16 0.54 -0.12
C GLN A 26 31.39 -0.33 -1.36
N GLY A 27 32.09 0.19 -2.38
CA GLY A 27 32.44 -0.59 -3.56
C GLY A 27 33.30 -1.80 -3.21
N THR A 28 34.25 -1.66 -2.29
CA THR A 28 35.10 -2.79 -1.84
C THR A 28 34.27 -3.87 -1.15
N LEU A 29 33.27 -3.48 -0.36
CA LEU A 29 32.33 -4.41 0.26
C LEU A 29 31.47 -5.14 -0.80
N PHE A 30 31.00 -4.45 -1.83
CA PHE A 30 30.29 -5.08 -2.95
C PHE A 30 31.19 -6.02 -3.75
N ALA A 31 32.47 -5.66 -3.97
CA ALA A 31 33.43 -6.53 -4.63
C ALA A 31 33.59 -7.86 -3.88
N THR A 32 33.65 -7.81 -2.54
CA THR A 32 33.68 -9.00 -1.69
C THR A 32 32.43 -9.86 -1.85
N PHE A 33 31.24 -9.26 -1.86
CA PHE A 33 29.99 -10.03 -2.03
C PHE A 33 29.82 -10.60 -3.43
N GLU A 34 30.27 -9.90 -4.48
CA GLU A 34 30.30 -10.45 -5.84
C GLU A 34 31.32 -11.59 -5.95
N PHE A 35 32.49 -11.49 -5.31
CA PHE A 35 33.43 -12.61 -5.22
C PHE A 35 32.79 -13.83 -4.54
N LEU A 36 32.12 -13.63 -3.40
CA LEU A 36 31.40 -14.72 -2.70
C LEU A 36 30.27 -15.29 -3.56
N ARG A 37 29.60 -14.45 -4.35
CA ARG A 37 28.58 -14.87 -5.31
C ARG A 37 29.19 -15.75 -6.40
N ASP A 38 30.35 -15.40 -6.94
CA ASP A 38 31.06 -16.25 -7.91
C ASP A 38 31.46 -17.61 -7.30
N GLN A 39 31.65 -17.70 -5.98
CA GLN A 39 31.85 -18.97 -5.25
C GLN A 39 30.56 -19.75 -4.94
N GLY A 40 29.39 -19.21 -5.27
CA GLY A 40 28.08 -19.83 -5.11
C GLY A 40 27.27 -19.34 -3.89
N CYS A 41 27.74 -18.37 -3.12
CA CYS A 41 26.98 -17.80 -2.01
C CYS A 41 25.81 -16.94 -2.52
N ARG A 42 24.62 -17.07 -1.92
CA ARG A 42 23.41 -16.34 -2.32
C ARG A 42 22.58 -15.88 -1.12
N TRP A 43 21.91 -14.74 -1.30
CA TRP A 43 21.05 -14.10 -0.31
C TRP A 43 19.73 -13.65 -0.95
N TYR A 44 18.75 -14.53 -0.94
CA TYR A 44 17.48 -14.36 -1.66
C TYR A 44 16.43 -13.55 -0.89
N MET A 45 16.40 -13.66 0.44
CA MET A 45 15.44 -12.93 1.28
C MET A 45 16.00 -12.66 2.69
N PRO A 46 15.66 -11.53 3.32
CA PRO A 46 16.14 -11.11 4.64
C PRO A 46 15.36 -11.77 5.80
N VAL A 47 15.25 -13.10 5.77
CA VAL A 47 14.37 -13.85 6.69
C VAL A 47 15.17 -14.79 7.57
N THR A 48 15.04 -14.61 8.88
CA THR A 48 15.65 -15.48 9.90
C THR A 48 14.56 -16.12 10.76
N PHE A 49 14.59 -17.44 10.93
CA PHE A 49 13.62 -18.20 11.73
C PHE A 49 14.36 -19.15 12.68
N HIS A 50 14.27 -18.95 14.00
CA HIS A 50 15.00 -19.74 15.01
C HIS A 50 16.49 -19.99 14.64
N LYS A 51 17.19 -18.94 14.20
CA LYS A 51 18.60 -18.93 13.71
C LYS A 51 18.83 -19.45 12.28
N LEU A 52 17.82 -20.05 11.63
CA LEU A 52 17.89 -20.40 10.21
C LEU A 52 17.69 -19.15 9.35
N GLU A 53 18.71 -18.75 8.58
CA GLU A 53 18.54 -17.74 7.52
C GLU A 53 17.86 -18.39 6.32
N VAL A 54 16.52 -18.33 6.28
CA VAL A 54 15.66 -19.04 5.32
C VAL A 54 15.96 -18.65 3.88
N GLY A 55 16.43 -17.43 3.65
CA GLY A 55 16.81 -16.92 2.34
C GLY A 55 18.27 -17.08 1.95
N ARG A 56 19.11 -17.72 2.77
CA ARG A 56 20.54 -17.84 2.49
C ARG A 56 20.87 -19.21 1.91
N HIS A 57 21.74 -19.22 0.90
CA HIS A 57 22.39 -20.44 0.39
C HIS A 57 23.90 -20.23 0.41
N ILE A 58 24.62 -21.02 1.22
CA ILE A 58 26.08 -21.04 1.27
C ILE A 58 26.54 -22.48 0.97
N PRO A 59 27.18 -22.73 -0.18
CA PRO A 59 27.63 -24.07 -0.52
C PRO A 59 28.80 -24.49 0.39
N LYS A 60 28.79 -25.75 0.84
CA LYS A 60 29.95 -26.37 1.50
C LYS A 60 30.87 -26.94 0.43
N ARG A 61 32.10 -26.43 0.34
CA ARG A 61 33.10 -26.90 -0.64
C ARG A 61 34.47 -26.96 0.01
N ALA A 62 35.26 -27.96 -0.38
CA ALA A 62 36.66 -28.08 0.06
C ALA A 62 37.60 -27.14 -0.71
N THR A 63 37.23 -26.77 -1.94
CA THR A 63 38.04 -25.93 -2.84
C THR A 63 37.20 -24.79 -3.41
N LEU A 64 37.85 -23.63 -3.58
CA LEU A 64 37.27 -22.45 -4.24
C LEU A 64 37.64 -22.46 -5.72
N LYS A 65 36.73 -21.98 -6.57
CA LYS A 65 36.99 -21.81 -8.00
C LYS A 65 37.60 -20.42 -8.22
N LEU A 66 38.93 -20.39 -8.29
CA LEU A 66 39.70 -19.16 -8.46
C LEU A 66 40.29 -18.99 -9.87
N SER A 67 40.19 -20.04 -10.71
CA SER A 67 40.55 -19.97 -12.12
C SER A 67 39.45 -19.25 -12.90
N GLY A 68 39.76 -18.03 -13.36
CA GLY A 68 38.84 -17.16 -14.08
C GLY A 68 39.58 -15.98 -14.68
N ARG A 69 38.87 -15.17 -15.48
CA ARG A 69 39.40 -13.89 -15.94
C ARG A 69 39.06 -12.81 -14.92
N PRO A 70 39.95 -11.82 -14.72
CA PRO A 70 39.60 -10.66 -13.94
C PRO A 70 38.31 -9.98 -14.43
N LYS A 71 37.46 -9.56 -13.50
CA LYS A 71 36.17 -8.94 -13.76
C LYS A 71 36.19 -7.51 -13.22
N LYS A 72 35.99 -6.52 -14.09
CA LYS A 72 35.66 -5.14 -13.70
C LYS A 72 34.20 -4.87 -14.01
N HIS A 73 33.44 -4.34 -13.05
CA HIS A 73 32.01 -4.08 -13.24
C HIS A 73 31.60 -2.77 -12.59
N SER A 74 30.78 -1.98 -13.29
CA SER A 74 30.11 -0.81 -12.75
C SER A 74 28.61 -1.08 -12.71
N PRO A 75 27.91 -0.81 -11.60
CA PRO A 75 26.48 -1.11 -11.52
C PRO A 75 25.66 -0.26 -12.49
N SER A 76 24.62 -0.83 -13.07
CA SER A 76 23.74 -0.14 -14.03
C SER A 76 23.08 1.12 -13.43
N PHE A 77 22.77 1.10 -12.14
CA PHE A 77 22.23 2.26 -11.43
C PHE A 77 23.12 2.59 -10.23
N PRO A 78 23.66 3.82 -10.12
CA PRO A 78 24.43 4.23 -8.94
C PRO A 78 23.61 4.27 -7.64
N ASP A 79 22.33 4.60 -7.70
CA ASP A 79 21.41 4.64 -6.56
C ASP A 79 20.36 3.52 -6.66
N ARG A 80 20.40 2.56 -5.72
CA ARG A 80 19.66 1.30 -5.79
C ARG A 80 18.86 1.12 -4.51
N GLY A 81 17.58 1.49 -4.54
CA GLY A 81 16.74 1.53 -3.35
C GLY A 81 15.24 1.51 -3.59
N TRP A 82 14.48 1.29 -2.52
CA TRP A 82 13.03 1.40 -2.43
C TRP A 82 12.57 1.32 -0.97
N HIS A 83 11.30 1.64 -0.72
CA HIS A 83 10.65 1.54 0.57
C HIS A 83 10.46 0.07 0.89
N MET A 84 11.00 -0.37 2.02
CA MET A 84 10.61 -1.66 2.54
C MET A 84 9.22 -1.56 3.16
N THR A 85 8.36 -2.57 2.96
CA THR A 85 7.02 -2.63 3.55
C THR A 85 7.07 -2.19 5.02
N ALA A 86 6.12 -1.35 5.45
CA ALA A 86 6.08 -0.64 6.74
C ALA A 86 6.15 -1.52 8.02
N VAL A 87 6.27 -2.84 7.88
CA VAL A 87 6.44 -3.75 9.01
C VAL A 87 7.93 -3.85 9.35
N MET A 88 8.38 -2.82 10.07
CA MET A 88 9.68 -2.63 10.74
C MET A 88 10.88 -3.42 10.19
N PRO A 89 11.78 -2.78 9.42
CA PRO A 89 12.99 -3.46 9.00
C PRO A 89 13.93 -3.66 10.19
N GLY A 90 14.11 -4.92 10.57
CA GLY A 90 15.19 -5.31 11.47
C GLY A 90 16.57 -5.20 10.79
N PRO A 91 17.67 -5.38 11.55
CA PRO A 91 19.04 -5.29 11.02
C PRO A 91 19.30 -6.17 9.78
N HIS A 92 18.67 -7.35 9.71
CA HIS A 92 18.85 -8.34 8.63
C HIS A 92 18.54 -7.83 7.22
N PHE A 93 17.69 -6.81 7.08
CA PHE A 93 17.39 -6.24 5.78
C PHE A 93 18.56 -5.42 5.22
N ARG A 94 19.30 -4.73 6.09
CA ARG A 94 20.48 -3.95 5.71
C ARG A 94 21.60 -4.89 5.25
N ASP A 95 21.76 -6.01 5.97
CA ASP A 95 22.68 -7.07 5.58
C ASP A 95 22.33 -7.62 4.20
N TRP A 96 21.06 -8.01 4.00
CA TRP A 96 20.57 -8.53 2.73
C TRP A 96 20.78 -7.53 1.58
N ALA A 97 20.46 -6.26 1.81
CA ALA A 97 20.61 -5.21 0.81
C ALA A 97 22.06 -5.08 0.37
N THR A 98 22.97 -4.95 1.35
CA THR A 98 24.41 -4.81 1.10
C THR A 98 24.98 -6.01 0.36
N ARG A 99 24.58 -7.23 0.76
CA ARG A 99 24.97 -8.50 0.12
C ARG A 99 24.48 -8.64 -1.32
N ASN A 100 23.44 -7.90 -1.71
CA ASN A 100 22.89 -7.86 -3.06
C ASN A 100 23.22 -6.55 -3.81
N GLY A 101 24.15 -5.75 -3.31
CA GLY A 101 24.57 -4.50 -3.95
C GLY A 101 23.56 -3.35 -3.81
N VAL A 102 22.50 -3.48 -3.02
CA VAL A 102 21.45 -2.45 -2.81
C VAL A 102 21.91 -1.47 -1.71
N ASN A 103 22.03 -0.19 -2.04
CA ASN A 103 22.67 0.81 -1.19
C ASN A 103 21.72 1.87 -0.62
N ALA A 104 20.43 1.89 -0.98
CA ALA A 104 19.57 3.02 -0.67
C ALA A 104 18.12 2.67 -0.28
N LEU A 105 17.92 1.57 0.46
CA LEU A 105 16.58 1.21 0.98
C LEU A 105 16.03 2.25 1.96
N THR A 106 14.71 2.47 1.97
CA THR A 106 14.06 3.48 2.83
C THR A 106 12.93 2.90 3.70
N THR A 107 12.54 3.64 4.74
CA THR A 107 11.34 3.43 5.57
C THR A 107 10.50 4.69 5.61
N GLY A 108 9.48 4.76 4.76
CA GLY A 108 8.73 6.01 4.58
C GLY A 108 9.63 7.09 3.98
N ASP A 109 9.60 8.29 4.54
CA ASP A 109 10.27 9.48 3.97
C ASP A 109 11.80 9.46 4.15
N THR A 110 12.37 8.55 4.96
CA THR A 110 13.80 8.54 5.29
C THR A 110 14.47 7.22 4.90
N CYS A 111 15.69 7.28 4.36
CA CYS A 111 16.54 6.11 4.14
C CYS A 111 16.78 5.30 5.43
N ILE A 112 16.97 3.99 5.27
CA ILE A 112 17.45 3.13 6.34
C ILE A 112 18.94 3.39 6.49
N LEU A 113 19.38 3.72 7.70
CA LEU A 113 20.79 3.99 7.96
C LEU A 113 21.58 2.68 7.94
N TYR A 114 22.46 2.56 6.94
CA TYR A 114 23.43 1.49 6.87
C TYR A 114 24.57 1.86 7.83
N PRO A 115 24.89 1.01 8.82
CA PRO A 115 26.01 1.27 9.70
C PRO A 115 27.33 1.19 8.91
N GLU A 116 28.40 1.73 9.48
CA GLU A 116 29.72 1.77 8.84
C GLU A 116 30.23 0.40 8.36
N PRO A 117 30.07 -0.72 9.10
CA PRO A 117 30.46 -2.05 8.61
C PRO A 117 29.69 -2.51 7.36
N LEU A 118 28.55 -1.89 7.05
CA LEU A 118 27.76 -2.15 5.84
C LEU A 118 27.98 -1.06 4.76
N GLY A 119 29.07 -0.30 4.85
CA GLY A 119 29.49 0.66 3.83
C GLY A 119 28.70 1.97 3.82
N ARG A 120 27.99 2.31 4.90
CA ARG A 120 27.20 3.55 5.10
C ARG A 120 26.09 3.86 4.08
N GLY A 121 25.83 2.97 3.12
CA GLY A 121 24.75 3.13 2.15
C GLY A 121 24.80 4.46 1.39
N ARG A 122 23.66 4.87 0.85
CA ARG A 122 23.38 6.21 0.34
C ARG A 122 22.21 6.77 1.11
N GLU A 123 22.49 7.74 1.98
CA GLU A 123 21.45 8.36 2.79
C GLU A 123 20.66 9.36 1.94
N LYS A 124 19.34 9.21 1.98
CA LYS A 124 18.39 10.01 1.21
C LYS A 124 17.22 10.41 2.10
N GLN A 125 16.80 11.66 1.98
CA GLN A 125 15.55 12.16 2.52
C GLN A 125 14.61 12.41 1.34
N THR A 126 13.55 11.62 1.19
CA THR A 126 12.65 11.65 0.03
C THR A 126 11.20 11.88 0.48
N GLY A 127 10.26 12.01 -0.46
CA GLY A 127 8.85 12.21 -0.12
C GLY A 127 8.37 13.67 -0.16
N HIS A 128 7.18 13.87 0.41
CA HIS A 128 6.47 15.16 0.49
C HIS A 128 7.04 16.05 1.60
N THR A 129 8.27 16.53 1.41
CA THR A 129 9.08 17.17 2.45
C THR A 129 8.94 18.69 2.52
N LEU A 130 8.28 19.36 1.57
CA LEU A 130 8.15 20.82 1.60
C LEU A 130 7.52 21.33 2.91
N ALA A 131 6.55 20.60 3.47
CA ALA A 131 5.94 20.94 4.76
C ALA A 131 6.90 20.87 5.96
N TRP A 132 8.09 20.27 5.82
CA TRP A 132 9.12 20.31 6.88
C TRP A 132 9.75 21.70 6.97
N PHE A 133 9.83 22.41 5.84
CA PHE A 133 10.45 23.73 5.75
C PHE A 133 9.40 24.84 5.80
N VAL A 134 8.25 24.63 5.16
CA VAL A 134 7.11 25.57 5.13
C VAL A 134 5.86 24.85 5.63
N PRO A 135 5.68 24.72 6.96
CA PRO A 135 4.60 23.93 7.52
C PRO A 135 3.24 24.55 7.22
N SER A 136 2.27 23.70 6.89
CA SER A 136 0.89 24.05 6.56
C SER A 136 -0.08 22.94 7.00
N GLY A 137 -1.39 23.15 6.90
CA GLY A 137 -2.43 22.19 7.32
C GLY A 137 -2.71 22.20 8.83
N VAL A 138 -3.70 21.39 9.24
CA VAL A 138 -4.26 21.38 10.61
C VAL A 138 -3.69 20.28 11.51
N GLU A 139 -2.52 19.75 11.20
CA GLU A 139 -1.92 18.68 11.99
C GLU A 139 -1.61 19.16 13.42
N SER A 140 -2.18 18.47 14.43
CA SER A 140 -2.14 18.92 15.83
C SER A 140 -0.72 19.17 16.35
N SER A 141 0.26 18.38 15.87
CA SER A 141 1.67 18.48 16.25
C SER A 141 2.37 19.75 15.76
N THR A 142 1.84 20.39 14.69
CA THR A 142 2.48 21.55 14.03
C THR A 142 1.57 22.78 13.96
N LEU A 143 0.28 22.67 14.32
CA LEU A 143 -0.73 23.70 14.13
C LEU A 143 -0.32 25.09 14.65
N GLU A 144 0.22 25.19 15.87
CA GLU A 144 0.62 26.48 16.44
C GLU A 144 1.81 27.10 15.69
N LYS A 145 2.76 26.28 15.22
CA LYS A 145 3.86 26.74 14.36
C LYS A 145 3.34 27.23 13.01
N VAL A 146 2.37 26.53 12.43
CA VAL A 146 1.72 26.92 11.18
C VAL A 146 1.00 28.26 11.32
N LYS A 147 0.17 28.43 12.36
CA LYS A 147 -0.54 29.69 12.61
C LYS A 147 0.42 30.85 12.85
N THR A 148 1.44 30.64 13.67
CA THR A 148 2.46 31.65 13.96
C THR A 148 3.14 32.10 12.67
N ARG A 149 3.60 31.15 11.84
CA ARG A 149 4.26 31.45 10.56
C ARG A 149 3.32 32.10 9.56
N PHE A 150 2.06 31.66 9.49
CA PHE A 150 1.07 32.26 8.59
C PHE A 150 0.72 33.70 8.98
N ASN A 151 0.66 33.99 10.28
CA ASN A 151 0.37 35.34 10.77
C ASN A 151 1.55 36.30 10.54
N SER A 152 2.79 35.81 10.68
CA SER A 152 3.98 36.63 10.42
C SER A 152 4.28 36.79 8.93
N ASP A 153 4.14 35.72 8.15
CA ASP A 153 4.57 35.66 6.75
C ASP A 153 3.48 35.08 5.84
N PRO A 154 2.31 35.75 5.73
CA PRO A 154 1.18 35.23 4.95
C PRO A 154 1.51 35.02 3.46
N ASP A 155 2.48 35.77 2.92
CA ASP A 155 2.92 35.66 1.52
C ASP A 155 3.81 34.44 1.22
N TRP A 156 4.21 33.68 2.24
CA TRP A 156 4.83 32.36 2.04
C TRP A 156 3.81 31.31 1.58
N TYR A 157 2.53 31.60 1.77
CA TYR A 157 1.43 30.68 1.54
C TYR A 157 0.68 31.02 0.23
N PRO A 158 -0.06 30.04 -0.34
CA PRO A 158 -0.67 30.20 -1.64
C PRO A 158 -1.82 31.22 -1.57
N LEU A 159 -1.89 32.08 -2.59
CA LEU A 159 -3.07 32.88 -2.87
C LEU A 159 -4.09 31.97 -3.56
N VAL A 160 -5.30 31.88 -3.04
CA VAL A 160 -6.40 31.07 -3.61
C VAL A 160 -7.67 31.89 -3.55
N GLY A 161 -8.29 32.17 -4.70
CA GLY A 161 -9.48 33.02 -4.77
C GLY A 161 -9.26 34.40 -4.16
N GLY A 162 -8.08 34.98 -4.36
CA GLY A 162 -7.70 36.29 -3.80
C GLY A 162 -7.35 36.30 -2.31
N LYS A 163 -7.33 35.14 -1.63
CA LYS A 163 -7.00 35.06 -0.20
C LYS A 163 -5.85 34.10 0.07
N ARG A 164 -4.90 34.49 0.93
CA ARG A 164 -3.83 33.61 1.43
C ARG A 164 -4.44 32.55 2.34
N THR A 165 -4.05 31.28 2.17
CA THR A 165 -4.50 30.18 3.01
C THR A 165 -3.36 29.24 3.35
N TRP A 166 -3.36 28.69 4.56
CA TRP A 166 -2.38 27.70 5.01
C TRP A 166 -2.97 26.28 5.10
N LYS A 167 -4.22 26.07 4.70
CA LYS A 167 -4.85 24.74 4.72
C LYS A 167 -5.78 24.52 3.54
N TYR A 168 -5.90 23.26 3.14
CA TYR A 168 -6.86 22.81 2.14
C TYR A 168 -8.26 22.72 2.77
N ARG A 169 -9.28 22.45 1.93
CA ARG A 169 -10.71 22.44 2.32
C ARG A 169 -11.01 21.51 3.50
N ASP A 170 -10.32 20.38 3.57
CA ASP A 170 -10.44 19.35 4.61
C ASP A 170 -9.35 19.45 5.70
N GLY A 171 -8.57 20.54 5.71
CA GLY A 171 -7.49 20.77 6.65
C GLY A 171 -6.13 20.21 6.24
N ARG A 172 -6.01 19.50 5.10
CA ARG A 172 -4.70 19.04 4.59
C ARG A 172 -3.74 20.19 4.30
N ARG A 173 -2.46 19.83 4.13
CA ARG A 173 -1.36 20.73 3.77
C ARG A 173 -1.61 21.36 2.40
N VAL A 174 -1.19 22.60 2.21
CA VAL A 174 -1.18 23.34 0.92
C VAL A 174 0.25 23.56 0.43
N GLN A 175 0.45 23.83 -0.86
CA GLN A 175 1.77 24.17 -1.40
C GLN A 175 2.18 25.57 -0.98
N ALA A 176 3.48 25.85 -0.86
CA ALA A 176 3.99 27.19 -0.62
C ALA A 176 3.86 28.12 -1.85
N CYS A 177 4.02 29.42 -1.67
CA CYS A 177 4.20 30.39 -2.75
C CYS A 177 5.61 30.29 -3.34
N LEU A 178 5.78 29.44 -4.36
CA LEU A 178 7.10 29.09 -4.91
C LEU A 178 7.85 30.23 -5.63
N SER A 179 7.15 31.31 -5.96
CA SER A 179 7.76 32.52 -6.54
C SER A 179 8.33 33.47 -5.48
N ASN A 180 7.96 33.32 -4.20
CA ASN A 180 8.42 34.17 -3.12
C ASN A 180 9.91 33.92 -2.83
N ARG A 181 10.73 34.97 -2.90
CA ARG A 181 12.18 34.88 -2.66
C ARG A 181 12.53 34.42 -1.25
N GLU A 182 11.79 34.87 -0.24
CA GLU A 182 12.03 34.47 1.15
C GLU A 182 11.76 32.98 1.38
N VAL A 183 10.78 32.41 0.66
CA VAL A 183 10.52 30.96 0.69
C VAL A 183 11.71 30.20 0.09
N VAL A 184 12.25 30.65 -1.05
CA VAL A 184 13.44 30.06 -1.66
C VAL A 184 14.64 30.13 -0.70
N ASP A 185 14.90 31.30 -0.14
CA ASP A 185 16.03 31.54 0.77
C ASP A 185 15.87 30.74 2.07
N HIS A 186 14.65 30.65 2.60
CA HIS A 186 14.36 29.84 3.78
C HIS A 186 14.59 28.36 3.51
N VAL A 187 14.01 27.81 2.44
CA VAL A 187 14.15 26.39 2.09
C VAL A 187 15.63 26.04 1.84
N ALA A 188 16.37 26.86 1.10
CA ALA A 188 17.81 26.64 0.89
C ALA A 188 18.60 26.61 2.20
N ARG A 189 18.35 27.58 3.10
CA ARG A 189 18.97 27.60 4.43
C ARG A 189 18.62 26.37 5.26
N GLN A 190 17.35 25.94 5.24
CA GLN A 190 16.93 24.74 5.98
C GLN A 190 17.57 23.48 5.42
N VAL A 191 17.62 23.31 4.09
CA VAL A 191 18.31 22.18 3.45
C VAL A 191 19.78 22.15 3.87
N ILE A 192 20.50 23.27 3.79
CA ILE A 192 21.90 23.35 4.23
C ILE A 192 22.02 22.96 5.72
N ARG A 193 21.17 23.53 6.59
CA ARG A 193 21.17 23.24 8.02
C ARG A 193 20.94 21.76 8.31
N TYR A 194 19.85 21.18 7.82
CA TYR A 194 19.51 19.77 8.02
C TYR A 194 20.56 18.83 7.40
N SER A 195 21.18 19.25 6.29
CA SER A 195 22.24 18.45 5.66
C SER A 195 23.52 18.35 6.51
N ALA A 196 23.71 19.29 7.45
CA ALA A 196 24.87 19.36 8.34
C ALA A 196 24.55 18.83 9.75
N GLU A 197 23.40 19.20 10.30
CA GLU A 197 22.99 18.88 11.68
C GLU A 197 22.26 17.53 11.79
N GLY A 198 21.66 17.04 10.70
CA GLY A 198 20.80 15.86 10.72
C GLY A 198 19.43 16.11 11.34
N TYR A 199 18.74 15.04 11.76
CA TYR A 199 17.40 15.10 12.37
C TYR A 199 17.20 13.93 13.33
N LYS A 200 16.42 14.15 14.42
CA LYS A 200 16.13 13.12 15.44
C LYS A 200 17.42 12.38 15.85
N ASN A 201 17.43 11.05 15.79
CA ASN A 201 18.54 10.17 16.17
C ASN A 201 19.62 10.02 15.08
N HIS A 202 19.79 11.01 14.19
CA HIS A 202 20.68 10.93 13.02
C HIS A 202 21.58 12.17 12.91
N GLU A 203 22.37 12.44 13.95
CA GLU A 203 23.13 13.69 14.14
C GLU A 203 24.43 13.80 13.31
N LYS A 204 24.80 12.78 12.52
CA LYS A 204 26.00 12.79 11.65
C LYS A 204 25.70 12.19 10.26
N PRO A 205 24.80 12.80 9.48
CA PRO A 205 24.34 12.21 8.23
C PRO A 205 25.34 12.38 7.09
N ASN A 206 25.43 11.39 6.21
CA ASN A 206 26.14 11.42 4.94
C ASN A 206 25.14 11.55 3.77
N TRP A 207 24.36 12.63 3.80
CA TRP A 207 23.30 12.86 2.82
C TRP A 207 23.84 12.92 1.39
N ARG A 208 23.29 12.06 0.52
CA ARG A 208 23.46 12.13 -0.93
C ARG A 208 22.33 12.91 -1.60
N MET A 209 21.14 12.83 -1.05
CA MET A 209 19.95 13.47 -1.62
C MET A 209 19.01 13.97 -0.52
N MET A 210 18.49 15.18 -0.68
CA MET A 210 17.45 15.75 0.16
C MET A 210 16.34 16.34 -0.71
N SER A 211 15.13 15.82 -0.52
CA SER A 211 13.94 16.27 -1.21
C SER A 211 13.45 17.59 -0.65
N ILE A 212 12.99 18.46 -1.54
CA ILE A 212 12.13 19.61 -1.28
C ILE A 212 10.76 19.39 -1.93
N GLY A 213 10.35 18.12 -2.08
CA GLY A 213 9.17 17.71 -2.83
C GLY A 213 7.88 18.32 -2.31
N HIS A 214 6.98 18.66 -3.24
CA HIS A 214 5.71 19.30 -2.94
C HIS A 214 4.84 18.47 -2.00
N ASN A 215 3.90 19.12 -1.32
CA ASN A 215 2.93 18.44 -0.48
C ASN A 215 2.02 17.51 -1.31
N ASP A 216 1.47 16.48 -0.66
CA ASP A 216 0.62 15.48 -1.32
C ASP A 216 -0.68 16.09 -1.87
N GLU A 217 -1.21 15.48 -2.92
CA GLU A 217 -2.33 15.98 -3.72
C GLU A 217 -3.61 15.13 -3.54
N PRO A 218 -4.83 15.67 -3.82
CA PRO A 218 -5.13 17.01 -4.33
C PRO A 218 -4.96 18.08 -3.26
N THR A 219 -4.45 19.25 -3.64
CA THR A 219 -4.24 20.38 -2.73
C THR A 219 -4.24 21.74 -3.45
N PHE A 220 -4.07 22.84 -2.72
CA PHE A 220 -3.97 24.19 -3.29
C PHE A 220 -2.55 24.57 -3.70
N TRP A 221 -2.46 25.09 -4.92
CA TRP A 221 -1.34 25.80 -5.53
C TRP A 221 -1.60 27.31 -5.57
N CYS A 222 -0.53 28.09 -5.50
CA CYS A 222 -0.62 29.55 -5.48
C CYS A 222 -1.09 30.13 -6.84
N GLU A 223 -2.05 31.04 -6.80
CA GLU A 223 -2.65 31.74 -7.94
C GLU A 223 -2.07 33.14 -8.19
N CYS A 224 -1.05 33.56 -7.44
CA CYS A 224 -0.44 34.88 -7.67
C CYS A 224 0.25 34.97 -9.04
N ASP A 225 0.32 36.18 -9.59
CA ASP A 225 0.85 36.42 -10.95
C ASP A 225 2.29 35.96 -11.10
N SER A 226 3.11 36.12 -10.06
CA SER A 226 4.50 35.65 -10.05
C SER A 226 4.63 34.13 -10.10
N CYS A 227 3.70 33.37 -9.49
CA CYS A 227 3.67 31.91 -9.62
C CYS A 227 3.15 31.49 -10.99
N ARG A 228 2.10 32.15 -11.50
CA ARG A 228 1.55 31.88 -12.85
C ARG A 228 2.58 32.12 -13.95
N ALA A 229 3.41 33.16 -13.80
CA ALA A 229 4.51 33.44 -14.72
C ALA A 229 5.57 32.32 -14.79
N MET A 230 5.62 31.42 -13.79
CA MET A 230 6.54 30.28 -13.77
C MET A 230 5.99 29.01 -14.42
N ASP A 231 4.74 28.98 -14.86
CA ASP A 231 4.12 27.75 -15.41
C ASP A 231 4.59 27.39 -16.82
N GLY A 232 5.25 28.34 -17.48
CA GLY A 232 5.79 28.17 -18.81
C GLY A 232 4.79 28.39 -19.95
N PRO A 233 5.29 28.33 -21.20
CA PRO A 233 4.51 28.62 -22.39
C PRO A 233 3.28 27.71 -22.53
N GLY A 234 2.16 28.32 -22.89
CA GLY A 234 0.91 27.62 -23.17
C GLY A 234 0.26 26.97 -21.95
N SER A 235 0.69 27.27 -20.71
CA SER A 235 0.11 26.69 -19.48
C SER A 235 -1.42 26.71 -19.50
N THR A 236 -1.98 25.53 -19.25
CA THR A 236 -3.43 25.32 -19.20
C THR A 236 -3.97 25.41 -17.78
N TRP A 237 -3.11 25.63 -16.78
CA TRP A 237 -3.55 25.83 -15.40
C TRP A 237 -4.34 27.13 -15.29
N LYS A 238 -5.55 27.08 -14.72
CA LYS A 238 -6.37 28.29 -14.52
C LYS A 238 -6.71 28.51 -13.05
N THR A 239 -7.14 27.46 -12.36
CA THR A 239 -7.64 27.51 -10.98
C THR A 239 -7.34 26.20 -10.29
N ASN A 240 -7.39 26.19 -8.96
CA ASN A 240 -7.29 24.96 -8.18
C ASN A 240 -8.52 24.03 -8.36
N ASP A 241 -8.46 23.08 -9.30
CA ASP A 241 -9.39 21.96 -9.43
C ASP A 241 -8.83 20.69 -8.77
N VAL A 242 -9.71 19.86 -8.20
CA VAL A 242 -9.35 18.56 -7.61
C VAL A 242 -8.80 17.60 -8.67
N TYR A 243 -9.22 17.74 -9.92
CA TYR A 243 -8.81 16.86 -11.03
C TYR A 243 -7.48 17.25 -11.66
N ASP A 244 -6.98 18.47 -11.44
CA ASP A 244 -5.68 18.93 -12.00
C ASP A 244 -4.50 18.11 -11.45
N ALA A 245 -4.67 17.49 -10.28
CA ALA A 245 -3.72 16.56 -9.69
C ALA A 245 -3.58 15.25 -10.48
N TYR A 246 -4.54 14.91 -11.34
CA TYR A 246 -4.64 13.61 -11.98
C TYR A 246 -4.68 13.78 -13.50
N PRO A 247 -3.52 13.75 -14.20
CA PRO A 247 -3.44 14.02 -15.63
C PRO A 247 -4.20 13.00 -16.51
N ASN A 248 -4.64 11.89 -15.92
CA ASN A 248 -5.36 10.81 -16.60
C ASN A 248 -6.83 10.73 -16.16
N ASP A 249 -7.29 11.59 -15.24
CA ASP A 249 -8.69 11.62 -14.87
C ASP A 249 -9.50 12.17 -16.05
N PRO A 250 -10.55 11.47 -16.53
CA PRO A 250 -11.37 11.94 -17.65
C PRO A 250 -12.09 13.27 -17.35
N LYS A 251 -12.17 13.67 -16.07
CA LYS A 251 -12.72 14.96 -15.64
C LYS A 251 -11.69 16.08 -15.61
N ASN A 252 -10.41 15.80 -15.88
CA ASN A 252 -9.41 16.83 -16.04
C ASN A 252 -9.69 17.62 -17.33
N ARG A 253 -10.21 18.83 -17.17
CA ARG A 253 -10.60 19.73 -18.27
C ARG A 253 -9.43 20.49 -18.89
N SER A 254 -8.29 20.53 -18.20
CA SER A 254 -7.16 21.41 -18.50
C SER A 254 -5.94 20.64 -19.04
N GLY A 255 -6.03 19.32 -19.15
CA GLY A 255 -4.94 18.47 -19.68
C GLY A 255 -3.82 18.21 -18.66
N THR A 256 -2.71 17.65 -19.13
CA THR A 256 -1.61 17.16 -18.28
C THR A 256 -1.02 18.26 -17.40
N GLY A 257 -0.84 17.93 -16.11
CA GLY A 257 -0.37 18.79 -15.02
C GLY A 257 0.67 19.84 -15.43
N PRO A 258 0.31 21.13 -15.49
CA PRO A 258 1.17 22.22 -15.98
C PRO A 258 2.22 22.72 -14.97
N LEU A 259 2.35 22.08 -13.80
CA LEU A 259 3.10 22.64 -12.68
C LEU A 259 4.53 22.11 -12.55
N GLY A 260 4.93 21.15 -13.41
CA GLY A 260 6.30 20.65 -13.47
C GLY A 260 7.34 21.75 -13.74
N GLN A 261 7.04 22.69 -14.63
CA GLN A 261 7.92 23.83 -14.92
C GLN A 261 8.06 24.78 -13.73
N ARG A 262 6.93 25.13 -13.08
CA ARG A 262 6.92 25.97 -11.88
C ARG A 262 7.81 25.36 -10.80
N TYR A 263 7.65 24.06 -10.57
CA TYR A 263 8.41 23.36 -9.55
C TYR A 263 9.90 23.24 -9.89
N ALA A 264 10.23 22.89 -11.13
CA ALA A 264 11.61 22.82 -11.61
C ALA A 264 12.32 24.19 -11.47
N THR A 265 11.63 25.28 -11.78
CA THR A 265 12.16 26.64 -11.61
C THR A 265 12.44 26.97 -10.13
N PHE A 266 11.54 26.59 -9.23
CA PHE A 266 11.74 26.72 -7.79
C PHE A 266 12.93 25.88 -7.31
N ALA A 267 13.00 24.61 -7.72
CA ALA A 267 14.06 23.70 -7.35
C ALA A 267 15.44 24.19 -7.81
N ASN A 268 15.56 24.68 -9.04
CA ASN A 268 16.81 25.28 -9.53
C ASN A 268 17.25 26.48 -8.69
N ARG A 269 16.31 27.37 -8.29
CA ARG A 269 16.64 28.53 -7.45
C ARG A 269 17.16 28.12 -6.08
N VAL A 270 16.53 27.12 -5.45
CA VAL A 270 16.99 26.56 -4.17
C VAL A 270 18.35 25.87 -4.34
N ALA A 271 18.50 25.04 -5.36
CA ALA A 271 19.69 24.23 -5.59
C ALA A 271 20.95 25.07 -5.86
N ARG A 272 20.83 26.19 -6.58
CA ARG A 272 21.93 27.16 -6.77
C ARG A 272 22.46 27.72 -5.44
N GLN A 273 21.57 27.97 -4.48
CA GLN A 273 21.99 28.45 -3.15
C GLN A 273 22.64 27.33 -2.33
N VAL A 274 22.05 26.13 -2.34
CA VAL A 274 22.61 24.94 -1.68
C VAL A 274 24.01 24.62 -2.21
N ALA A 275 24.21 24.68 -3.52
CA ALA A 275 25.49 24.41 -4.18
C ALA A 275 26.63 25.36 -3.73
N ARG A 276 26.34 26.52 -3.14
CA ARG A 276 27.39 27.39 -2.58
C ARG A 276 28.05 26.79 -1.34
N LYS A 277 27.41 25.84 -0.67
CA LYS A 277 27.89 25.18 0.56
C LYS A 277 28.04 23.66 0.41
N ARG A 278 27.18 23.03 -0.39
CA ARG A 278 27.09 21.57 -0.59
C ARG A 278 26.85 21.25 -2.06
N ARG A 279 27.88 21.33 -2.90
CA ARG A 279 27.79 20.97 -4.34
C ARG A 279 27.54 19.47 -4.55
N ASP A 280 27.94 18.66 -3.58
CA ASP A 280 27.81 17.20 -3.58
C ASP A 280 26.39 16.70 -3.26
N LEU A 281 25.54 17.55 -2.69
CA LEU A 281 24.19 17.22 -2.27
C LEU A 281 23.20 17.40 -3.42
N LEU A 282 22.49 16.33 -3.78
CA LEU A 282 21.34 16.42 -4.69
C LEU A 282 20.13 16.99 -3.95
N VAL A 283 19.53 18.03 -4.52
CA VAL A 283 18.22 18.56 -4.12
C VAL A 283 17.18 17.91 -5.01
N SER A 284 16.29 17.09 -4.45
CA SER A 284 15.27 16.39 -5.24
C SER A 284 13.88 17.00 -5.12
N PHE A 285 13.01 16.72 -6.09
CA PHE A 285 11.58 16.94 -5.97
C PHE A 285 10.82 15.87 -6.75
N TYR A 286 9.55 15.67 -6.38
CA TYR A 286 8.68 14.73 -7.06
C TYR A 286 8.13 15.33 -8.37
N ALA A 287 8.26 14.57 -9.46
CA ALA A 287 7.35 14.68 -10.59
C ALA A 287 6.18 13.74 -10.30
N TYR A 288 5.16 14.27 -9.60
CA TYR A 288 4.02 13.56 -9.04
C TYR A 288 2.74 14.39 -9.20
N GLY A 289 1.62 13.72 -9.48
CA GLY A 289 0.34 14.40 -9.67
C GLY A 289 0.41 15.51 -10.72
N SER A 290 0.09 16.74 -10.32
CA SER A 290 0.12 17.94 -11.17
C SER A 290 1.51 18.36 -11.68
N THR A 291 2.60 17.80 -11.14
CA THR A 291 3.98 18.10 -11.57
C THR A 291 4.62 17.00 -12.42
N VAL A 292 3.89 15.90 -12.70
CA VAL A 292 4.48 14.74 -13.38
C VAL A 292 4.96 15.05 -14.80
N ALA A 293 4.24 15.93 -15.51
CA ALA A 293 4.59 16.31 -16.86
C ALA A 293 5.84 17.21 -16.86
N PRO A 294 6.80 16.98 -17.77
CA PRO A 294 7.98 17.82 -17.91
C PRO A 294 7.65 19.29 -18.24
N PRO A 295 8.61 20.21 -18.03
CA PRO A 295 8.47 21.60 -18.42
C PRO A 295 8.14 21.76 -19.91
N ARG A 296 7.29 22.74 -20.23
CA ARG A 296 6.88 23.02 -21.62
C ARG A 296 7.91 23.84 -22.38
N ASP A 297 8.64 24.69 -21.66
CA ASP A 297 9.79 25.41 -22.20
C ASP A 297 10.90 24.42 -22.58
N PRO A 298 11.28 24.26 -23.86
CA PRO A 298 12.31 23.32 -24.28
C PRO A 298 13.71 23.67 -23.73
N GLU A 299 13.95 24.93 -23.37
CA GLU A 299 15.24 25.44 -22.91
C GLU A 299 15.48 25.23 -21.41
N LEU A 300 14.43 24.93 -20.63
CA LEU A 300 14.60 24.71 -19.19
C LEU A 300 15.47 23.46 -18.91
N LYS A 301 16.67 23.70 -18.39
CA LYS A 301 17.57 22.68 -17.84
C LYS A 301 17.55 22.70 -16.31
N LEU A 302 17.68 21.53 -15.70
CA LEU A 302 17.86 21.40 -14.27
C LEU A 302 19.32 21.69 -13.90
N GLU A 303 19.54 22.26 -12.72
CA GLU A 303 20.91 22.39 -12.20
C GLU A 303 21.56 21.02 -12.00
N ASP A 304 22.89 20.95 -12.08
CA ASP A 304 23.63 19.69 -11.92
C ASP A 304 23.34 18.99 -10.58
N ASN A 305 23.02 19.74 -9.54
CA ASN A 305 22.68 19.19 -8.22
C ASN A 305 21.16 19.06 -8.00
N VAL A 306 20.34 19.04 -9.05
CA VAL A 306 18.90 18.75 -8.97
C VAL A 306 18.60 17.36 -9.52
N ALA A 307 17.73 16.62 -8.83
CA ALA A 307 17.21 15.34 -9.29
C ALA A 307 15.67 15.31 -9.27
N VAL A 308 15.06 14.79 -10.32
CA VAL A 308 13.62 14.53 -10.38
C VAL A 308 13.36 13.12 -9.91
N GLU A 309 12.59 12.97 -8.85
CA GLU A 309 12.03 11.68 -8.45
C GLU A 309 10.71 11.48 -9.22
N PHE A 310 10.77 10.69 -10.29
CA PHE A 310 9.64 10.48 -11.19
C PHE A 310 8.65 9.48 -10.60
N ALA A 311 7.55 9.98 -10.03
CA ALA A 311 6.56 9.23 -9.29
C ALA A 311 5.23 9.17 -10.06
N TYR A 312 5.17 8.22 -11.00
CA TYR A 312 4.02 7.97 -11.85
C TYR A 312 3.49 6.54 -11.69
N SER A 313 2.32 6.42 -11.05
CA SER A 313 1.70 5.12 -10.73
C SER A 313 0.86 4.53 -11.87
N ASP A 314 0.58 5.30 -12.91
CA ASP A 314 -0.33 4.92 -14.02
C ASP A 314 0.44 4.36 -15.22
N HIS A 315 1.49 3.58 -14.96
CA HIS A 315 2.24 2.85 -15.99
C HIS A 315 1.86 1.36 -16.00
N CYS A 316 1.99 0.72 -17.16
CA CYS A 316 1.59 -0.67 -17.36
C CYS A 316 2.81 -1.59 -17.37
N LEU A 317 2.95 -2.45 -16.35
CA LEU A 317 4.03 -3.45 -16.29
C LEU A 317 3.75 -4.73 -17.10
N LYS A 318 2.53 -4.87 -17.65
CA LYS A 318 2.18 -6.00 -18.53
C LYS A 318 2.68 -5.81 -19.96
N HIS A 319 2.54 -4.61 -20.53
CA HIS A 319 3.00 -4.34 -21.89
C HIS A 319 4.43 -3.82 -21.85
N ASP A 320 5.16 -4.02 -22.94
CA ASP A 320 6.48 -3.43 -23.09
C ASP A 320 6.39 -1.89 -23.02
N ILE A 321 7.45 -1.26 -22.52
CA ILE A 321 7.48 0.20 -22.32
C ILE A 321 7.40 0.98 -23.64
N ASP A 322 7.77 0.34 -24.75
CA ASP A 322 7.72 0.88 -26.10
C ASP A 322 6.55 0.34 -26.94
N ASP A 323 5.61 -0.40 -26.34
CA ASP A 323 4.38 -0.83 -27.01
C ASP A 323 3.53 0.40 -27.39
N PRO A 324 3.37 0.71 -28.70
CA PRO A 324 2.64 1.89 -29.15
C PRO A 324 1.14 1.81 -28.88
N THR A 325 0.62 0.60 -28.59
CA THR A 325 -0.79 0.38 -28.28
C THR A 325 -1.11 0.57 -26.79
N CYS A 326 -0.09 0.77 -25.94
CA CYS A 326 -0.26 1.05 -24.53
C CYS A 326 -0.18 2.57 -24.25
N PRO A 327 -1.30 3.31 -24.20
CA PRO A 327 -1.28 4.78 -24.06
C PRO A 327 -0.60 5.26 -22.77
N ASN A 328 -0.65 4.45 -21.72
CA ASN A 328 0.00 4.69 -20.44
C ASN A 328 1.53 4.64 -20.55
N ASN A 329 2.06 3.64 -21.26
CA ASN A 329 3.50 3.49 -21.46
C ASN A 329 4.04 4.49 -22.48
N VAL A 330 3.30 4.79 -23.56
CA VAL A 330 3.66 5.84 -24.52
C VAL A 330 3.88 7.19 -23.82
N ARG A 331 2.97 7.56 -22.90
CA ARG A 331 3.06 8.79 -22.13
C ARG A 331 4.24 8.78 -21.15
N MET A 332 4.36 7.71 -20.37
CA MET A 332 5.47 7.56 -19.42
C MET A 332 6.83 7.63 -20.13
N LYS A 333 6.97 6.93 -21.25
CA LYS A 333 8.18 6.92 -22.08
C LYS A 333 8.59 8.34 -22.46
N ALA A 334 7.67 9.10 -23.06
CA ALA A 334 7.91 10.47 -23.48
C ALA A 334 8.34 11.37 -22.31
N TRP A 335 7.70 11.22 -21.14
CA TRP A 335 8.05 12.02 -19.97
C TRP A 335 9.41 11.66 -19.36
N ILE A 336 9.77 10.38 -19.30
CA ILE A 336 11.09 9.96 -18.83
C ILE A 336 12.18 10.47 -19.77
N GLU A 337 12.02 10.29 -21.08
CA GLU A 337 12.97 10.76 -22.10
C GLU A 337 13.20 12.28 -21.98
N ASP A 338 12.12 13.05 -21.80
CA ASP A 338 12.19 14.50 -21.66
C ASP A 338 12.85 14.93 -20.34
N TRP A 339 12.43 14.39 -19.19
CA TRP A 339 13.05 14.71 -17.90
C TRP A 339 14.54 14.34 -17.88
N SER A 340 14.92 13.18 -18.43
CA SER A 340 16.31 12.75 -18.56
C SER A 340 17.15 13.67 -19.44
N ARG A 341 16.57 14.23 -20.51
CA ARG A 341 17.23 15.23 -21.36
C ARG A 341 17.47 16.56 -20.62
N ARG A 342 16.72 16.83 -19.55
CA ARG A 342 16.80 18.08 -18.77
C ARG A 342 17.69 17.99 -17.54
N GLY A 343 17.88 16.79 -16.99
CA GLY A 343 18.73 16.58 -15.82
C GLY A 343 18.65 15.16 -15.26
N LYS A 344 18.99 15.01 -13.99
CA LYS A 344 19.05 13.70 -13.32
C LYS A 344 17.65 13.23 -12.94
N VAL A 345 17.36 11.96 -13.20
CA VAL A 345 16.10 11.31 -12.84
C VAL A 345 16.37 10.12 -11.92
N VAL A 346 15.60 10.02 -10.85
CA VAL A 346 15.43 8.83 -10.03
C VAL A 346 14.02 8.29 -10.30
N PHE A 347 13.90 7.04 -10.71
CA PHE A 347 12.59 6.43 -10.95
C PHE A 347 11.95 6.01 -9.63
N TYR A 348 10.77 6.54 -9.31
CA TYR A 348 10.01 6.17 -8.12
C TYR A 348 9.02 5.06 -8.48
N ASP A 349 9.39 3.83 -8.15
CA ASP A 349 8.72 2.61 -8.58
C ASP A 349 7.52 2.26 -7.68
N TYR A 350 6.30 2.36 -8.22
CA TYR A 350 5.06 1.94 -7.54
C TYR A 350 4.77 0.45 -7.77
N PRO A 351 4.18 -0.26 -6.78
CA PRO A 351 3.86 -1.67 -6.94
C PRO A 351 2.80 -1.89 -8.02
N PRO A 352 2.99 -2.84 -8.96
CA PRO A 352 1.95 -3.21 -9.91
C PRO A 352 0.71 -3.81 -9.24
N THR A 353 0.85 -4.28 -8.01
CA THR A 353 -0.24 -4.77 -7.15
C THR A 353 -0.91 -3.65 -6.34
N GLY A 354 -0.42 -2.41 -6.43
CA GLY A 354 -0.95 -1.24 -5.73
C GLY A 354 -1.13 -1.50 -4.23
N ARG A 355 -2.32 -1.19 -3.71
CA ARG A 355 -2.71 -1.46 -2.31
C ARG A 355 -2.75 -2.95 -1.93
N HIS A 356 -2.62 -3.88 -2.87
CA HIS A 356 -2.71 -5.32 -2.65
C HIS A 356 -1.32 -5.94 -2.40
N ILE A 357 -0.55 -5.35 -1.48
CA ILE A 357 0.86 -5.71 -1.19
C ILE A 357 1.11 -7.18 -0.80
N HIS A 358 0.05 -7.94 -0.47
CA HIS A 358 0.15 -9.37 -0.09
C HIS A 358 0.04 -10.30 -1.29
N VAL A 359 -0.46 -9.79 -2.43
CA VAL A 359 -0.46 -10.49 -3.71
C VAL A 359 0.99 -10.61 -4.19
N PRO A 360 1.44 -11.79 -4.66
CA PRO A 360 2.80 -11.96 -5.16
C PRO A 360 3.07 -11.05 -6.36
N THR A 361 4.33 -10.73 -6.64
CA THR A 361 4.74 -9.93 -7.82
C THR A 361 5.46 -10.83 -8.81
N GLY A 362 5.05 -10.82 -10.09
CA GLY A 362 5.50 -11.80 -11.09
C GLY A 362 5.95 -11.23 -12.45
N PHE A 363 6.18 -9.91 -12.57
CA PHE A 363 6.52 -9.26 -13.85
C PHE A 363 8.01 -9.33 -14.19
N PHE A 364 8.67 -10.50 -14.07
CA PHE A 364 10.13 -10.59 -14.07
C PHE A 364 10.78 -10.06 -15.37
N ARG A 365 10.33 -10.53 -16.53
CA ARG A 365 10.90 -10.14 -17.84
C ARG A 365 10.51 -8.73 -18.26
N HIS A 366 9.25 -8.35 -18.06
CA HIS A 366 8.79 -7.00 -18.37
C HIS A 366 9.47 -5.95 -17.50
N TYR A 367 9.76 -6.29 -16.24
CA TYR A 367 10.53 -5.43 -15.35
C TYR A 367 11.98 -5.24 -15.82
N GLN A 368 12.65 -6.28 -16.35
CA GLN A 368 13.95 -6.12 -16.99
C GLN A 368 13.90 -5.15 -18.18
N LYS A 369 12.89 -5.25 -19.04
CA LYS A 369 12.72 -4.33 -20.16
C LYS A 369 12.54 -2.88 -19.69
N LEU A 370 11.74 -2.67 -18.64
CA LEU A 370 11.62 -1.36 -17.99
C LEU A 370 12.98 -0.86 -17.50
N LEU A 371 13.74 -1.66 -16.75
CA LEU A 371 15.05 -1.23 -16.23
C LEU A 371 16.07 -0.94 -17.33
N ARG A 372 16.09 -1.72 -18.42
CA ARG A 372 16.92 -1.43 -19.61
C ARG A 372 16.55 -0.09 -20.24
N PHE A 373 15.25 0.19 -20.37
CA PHE A 373 14.77 1.49 -20.87
C PHE A 373 15.20 2.65 -19.97
N LEU A 374 15.04 2.51 -18.65
CA LEU A 374 15.45 3.54 -17.68
C LEU A 374 16.97 3.78 -17.73
N ASN A 375 17.77 2.70 -17.73
CA ASN A 375 19.23 2.78 -17.79
C ASN A 375 19.72 3.45 -19.08
N ARG A 376 19.16 3.08 -20.24
CA ARG A 376 19.52 3.68 -21.54
C ARG A 376 19.17 5.16 -21.62
N ASN A 377 18.16 5.61 -20.87
CA ASN A 377 17.77 7.01 -20.75
C ASN A 377 18.48 7.75 -19.61
N GLY A 378 19.57 7.22 -19.05
CA GLY A 378 20.38 7.94 -18.06
C GLY A 378 19.71 8.15 -16.70
N VAL A 379 18.66 7.38 -16.38
CA VAL A 379 18.08 7.37 -15.02
C VAL A 379 19.14 6.88 -14.05
N ILE A 380 19.44 7.70 -13.03
CA ILE A 380 20.59 7.48 -12.13
C ILE A 380 20.27 6.60 -10.93
N GLY A 381 19.01 6.22 -10.75
CA GLY A 381 18.64 5.35 -9.67
C GLY A 381 17.17 5.02 -9.58
N LEU A 382 16.89 4.12 -8.63
CA LEU A 382 15.55 3.73 -8.26
C LEU A 382 15.28 4.07 -6.79
N SER A 383 14.05 4.51 -6.57
CA SER A 383 13.37 4.63 -5.29
C SER A 383 11.99 4.01 -5.46
N GLY A 384 11.07 4.25 -4.54
CA GLY A 384 9.67 3.85 -4.73
C GLY A 384 9.10 3.07 -3.57
N GLU A 385 7.88 2.59 -3.73
CA GLU A 385 7.18 1.84 -2.70
C GLU A 385 7.61 0.37 -2.65
N SER A 386 7.11 -0.35 -1.65
CA SER A 386 7.38 -1.77 -1.53
C SER A 386 6.65 -2.56 -2.60
N GLN A 387 7.37 -3.49 -3.24
CA GLN A 387 6.90 -4.29 -4.37
C GLN A 387 6.26 -5.62 -3.92
N GLY A 388 5.58 -5.58 -2.78
CA GLY A 388 4.92 -6.71 -2.14
C GLY A 388 5.68 -7.28 -0.94
N VAL A 389 5.06 -8.22 -0.23
CA VAL A 389 5.67 -8.88 0.94
C VAL A 389 6.62 -10.00 0.53
N TRP A 390 7.67 -10.23 1.34
CA TRP A 390 8.72 -11.22 1.05
C TRP A 390 8.21 -12.67 0.92
N ALA A 391 7.09 -13.01 1.58
CA ALA A 391 6.50 -14.34 1.49
C ALA A 391 6.05 -14.71 0.06
N GLY A 392 5.64 -13.72 -0.75
CA GLY A 392 5.17 -13.90 -2.12
C GLY A 392 6.04 -13.28 -3.20
N SER A 393 6.84 -12.27 -2.84
CA SER A 393 7.60 -11.43 -3.78
C SER A 393 9.11 -11.52 -3.58
N SER A 394 9.62 -12.49 -2.82
CA SER A 394 11.06 -12.69 -2.60
C SER A 394 11.85 -12.91 -3.89
N LEU A 395 11.34 -13.74 -4.81
CA LEU A 395 11.95 -13.90 -6.14
C LEU A 395 12.00 -12.57 -6.90
N PHE A 396 10.92 -11.79 -6.88
CA PHE A 396 10.87 -10.49 -7.54
C PHE A 396 11.87 -9.50 -6.92
N HIS A 397 11.95 -9.41 -5.58
CA HIS A 397 12.92 -8.54 -4.91
C HIS A 397 14.37 -8.93 -5.21
N TYR A 398 14.65 -10.23 -5.27
CA TYR A 398 15.97 -10.73 -5.65
C TYR A 398 16.32 -10.37 -7.10
N ILE A 399 15.44 -10.66 -8.06
CA ILE A 399 15.63 -10.30 -9.47
C ILE A 399 15.80 -8.78 -9.61
N ARG A 400 14.95 -7.99 -8.96
CA ARG A 400 15.06 -6.53 -8.94
C ARG A 400 16.43 -6.06 -8.45
N ALA A 401 16.92 -6.60 -7.33
CA ALA A 401 18.23 -6.24 -6.80
C ALA A 401 19.35 -6.56 -7.81
N ARG A 402 19.28 -7.73 -8.45
CA ARG A 402 20.26 -8.13 -9.49
C ARG A 402 20.18 -7.26 -10.74
N LEU A 403 18.99 -6.93 -11.21
CA LEU A 403 18.81 -6.07 -12.39
C LEU A 403 19.22 -4.61 -12.12
N MET A 404 19.10 -4.13 -10.88
CA MET A 404 19.63 -2.81 -10.53
C MET A 404 21.16 -2.77 -10.51
N TRP A 405 21.80 -3.91 -10.24
CA TRP A 405 23.25 -4.08 -10.34
C TRP A 405 23.70 -4.26 -11.78
N ASP A 406 22.98 -5.08 -12.55
CA ASP A 406 23.25 -5.37 -13.96
C ASP A 406 21.94 -5.67 -14.69
N VAL A 407 21.47 -4.70 -15.49
CA VAL A 407 20.23 -4.79 -16.26
C VAL A 407 20.23 -5.92 -17.29
N ASP A 408 21.40 -6.44 -17.66
CA ASP A 408 21.56 -7.53 -18.62
C ASP A 408 21.70 -8.91 -17.98
N SER A 409 21.54 -9.00 -16.65
CA SER A 409 21.45 -10.29 -15.94
C SER A 409 20.40 -11.20 -16.57
N ASP A 410 20.74 -12.48 -16.77
CA ASP A 410 19.82 -13.47 -17.29
C ASP A 410 18.73 -13.80 -16.26
N VAL A 411 17.50 -13.34 -16.53
CA VAL A 411 16.34 -13.54 -15.64
C VAL A 411 15.98 -15.01 -15.52
N ASP A 412 16.10 -15.81 -16.59
CA ASP A 412 15.81 -17.24 -16.55
C ASP A 412 16.80 -17.96 -15.63
N GLU A 413 18.09 -17.63 -15.75
CA GLU A 413 19.11 -18.23 -14.88
C GLU A 413 18.92 -17.81 -13.42
N LEU A 414 18.57 -16.56 -13.15
CA LEU A 414 18.23 -16.11 -11.79
C LEU A 414 17.04 -16.87 -11.21
N MET A 415 16.01 -17.16 -12.01
CA MET A 415 14.86 -17.97 -11.59
C MET A 415 15.25 -19.43 -11.33
N ASN A 416 16.03 -20.03 -12.23
CA ASN A 416 16.50 -21.42 -12.10
C ASN A 416 17.35 -21.59 -10.83
N GLU A 417 18.31 -20.68 -10.65
CA GLU A 417 19.19 -20.63 -9.49
C GLU A 417 18.41 -20.46 -8.19
N TYR A 418 17.47 -19.50 -8.14
CA TYR A 418 16.59 -19.31 -6.98
C TYR A 418 15.82 -20.59 -6.63
N CYS A 419 15.26 -21.26 -7.64
CA CYS A 419 14.46 -22.46 -7.42
C CYS A 419 15.32 -23.63 -6.92
N ARG A 420 16.49 -23.82 -7.53
CA ARG A 420 17.46 -24.87 -7.16
C ARG A 420 17.91 -24.70 -5.71
N ASP A 421 18.34 -23.50 -5.36
CA ASP A 421 19.00 -23.24 -4.08
C ASP A 421 18.01 -23.22 -2.89
N LEU A 422 16.74 -22.85 -3.13
CA LEU A 422 15.73 -22.72 -2.08
C LEU A 422 14.77 -23.91 -1.96
N PHE A 423 14.56 -24.69 -3.02
CA PHE A 423 13.54 -25.74 -3.01
C PHE A 423 14.07 -27.16 -3.27
N GLY A 424 15.37 -27.33 -3.57
CA GLY A 424 16.00 -28.64 -3.68
C GLY A 424 15.24 -29.55 -4.66
N ALA A 425 14.76 -30.71 -4.18
CA ALA A 425 14.00 -31.67 -4.99
C ALA A 425 12.74 -31.06 -5.63
N ALA A 426 12.12 -30.05 -5.01
CA ALA A 426 10.94 -29.37 -5.53
C ALA A 426 11.27 -28.22 -6.52
N SER A 427 12.55 -28.02 -6.87
CA SER A 427 13.01 -26.91 -7.72
C SER A 427 12.25 -26.81 -9.05
N ASN A 428 12.16 -27.91 -9.81
CA ASN A 428 11.51 -27.90 -11.13
C ASN A 428 10.02 -27.55 -11.03
N THR A 429 9.33 -28.07 -10.02
CA THR A 429 7.91 -27.76 -9.78
C THR A 429 7.71 -26.32 -9.35
N MET A 430 8.61 -25.76 -8.54
CA MET A 430 8.57 -24.34 -8.15
C MET A 430 8.92 -23.39 -9.31
N LEU A 431 9.84 -23.77 -10.19
CA LEU A 431 10.09 -23.02 -11.42
C LEU A 431 8.83 -22.98 -12.30
N ALA A 432 8.15 -24.11 -12.45
CA ALA A 432 6.86 -24.18 -13.16
C ALA A 432 5.78 -23.31 -12.49
N TYR A 433 5.75 -23.25 -11.16
CA TYR A 433 4.85 -22.36 -10.40
C TYR A 433 5.06 -20.89 -10.77
N TYR A 434 6.30 -20.39 -10.74
CA TYR A 434 6.58 -18.99 -11.05
C TYR A 434 6.35 -18.66 -12.53
N LYS A 435 6.74 -19.55 -13.46
CA LYS A 435 6.47 -19.39 -14.90
C LYS A 435 4.97 -19.37 -15.19
N ARG A 436 4.20 -20.22 -14.50
CA ARG A 436 2.75 -20.25 -14.64
C ARG A 436 2.10 -18.94 -14.19
N TYR A 437 2.61 -18.36 -13.10
CA TYR A 437 2.14 -17.08 -12.60
C TYR A 437 2.44 -15.94 -13.59
N GLU A 438 3.69 -15.83 -14.05
CA GLU A 438 4.08 -14.80 -15.03
C GLU A 438 3.30 -14.93 -16.35
N THR A 439 3.06 -16.16 -16.82
CA THR A 439 2.22 -16.41 -18.01
C THR A 439 0.78 -15.95 -17.77
N GLY A 440 0.20 -16.26 -16.60
CA GLY A 440 -1.14 -15.79 -16.26
C GLY A 440 -1.26 -14.26 -16.14
N LEU A 441 -0.17 -13.58 -15.74
CA LEU A 441 -0.10 -12.11 -15.78
C LEU A 441 -0.09 -11.60 -17.22
N ALA A 442 0.69 -12.22 -18.10
CA ALA A 442 0.77 -11.86 -19.52
C ALA A 442 -0.58 -12.08 -20.25
N ASP A 443 -1.30 -13.15 -19.93
CA ASP A 443 -2.58 -13.52 -20.55
C ASP A 443 -3.77 -12.69 -20.03
N HIS A 444 -3.59 -11.91 -18.96
CA HIS A 444 -4.70 -11.14 -18.40
C HIS A 444 -5.16 -10.03 -19.36
N PRO A 445 -6.48 -9.86 -19.59
CA PRO A 445 -6.97 -8.85 -20.50
C PRO A 445 -6.67 -7.42 -20.02
N GLY A 446 -6.50 -6.50 -20.97
CA GLY A 446 -6.33 -5.07 -20.68
C GLY A 446 -4.98 -4.71 -20.07
N HIS A 447 -4.98 -3.71 -19.18
CA HIS A 447 -3.79 -3.12 -18.58
C HIS A 447 -3.66 -3.48 -17.09
N MET A 448 -2.45 -3.83 -16.67
CA MET A 448 -2.13 -4.07 -15.26
C MET A 448 -1.47 -2.84 -14.65
N ILE A 449 -2.28 -2.05 -13.94
CA ILE A 449 -1.90 -0.77 -13.34
C ILE A 449 -2.35 -0.76 -11.89
N TRP A 450 -1.41 -0.45 -10.99
CA TRP A 450 -1.65 -0.20 -9.56
C TRP A 450 -2.67 -1.14 -8.88
N GLY A 451 -2.61 -2.44 -9.20
CA GLY A 451 -3.43 -3.48 -8.57
C GLY A 451 -4.90 -3.56 -9.00
N GLY A 452 -5.37 -2.72 -9.92
CA GLY A 452 -6.78 -2.74 -10.38
C GLY A 452 -7.21 -4.08 -11.02
N TRP A 453 -6.24 -4.85 -11.53
CA TRP A 453 -6.42 -6.16 -12.15
C TRP A 453 -6.60 -7.30 -11.14
N VAL A 454 -6.15 -7.13 -9.88
CA VAL A 454 -6.11 -8.21 -8.88
C VAL A 454 -7.48 -8.87 -8.64
N PRO A 455 -8.59 -8.11 -8.47
CA PRO A 455 -9.92 -8.70 -8.30
C PRO A 455 -10.42 -9.49 -9.51
N GLN A 456 -9.93 -9.16 -10.70
CA GLN A 456 -10.37 -9.71 -11.99
C GLN A 456 -9.43 -10.80 -12.52
N PHE A 457 -8.37 -11.13 -11.78
CA PHE A 457 -7.39 -12.13 -12.20
C PHE A 457 -8.04 -13.51 -12.37
N ASP A 458 -7.60 -14.28 -13.38
CA ASP A 458 -8.26 -15.55 -13.71
C ASP A 458 -8.09 -16.56 -12.56
N PRO A 459 -9.19 -17.00 -11.91
CA PRO A 459 -9.12 -17.94 -10.80
C PRO A 459 -8.64 -19.35 -11.22
N ARG A 460 -8.58 -19.67 -12.52
CA ARG A 460 -7.95 -20.91 -13.04
C ARG A 460 -6.44 -20.90 -12.79
N VAL A 461 -5.78 -19.77 -13.05
CA VAL A 461 -4.33 -19.60 -12.84
C VAL A 461 -3.99 -19.87 -11.37
N ILE A 462 -4.74 -19.28 -10.44
CA ILE A 462 -4.54 -19.47 -8.99
C ILE A 462 -4.73 -20.94 -8.59
N ARG A 463 -5.69 -21.65 -9.18
CA ARG A 463 -5.87 -23.09 -8.94
C ARG A 463 -4.71 -23.93 -9.47
N GLU A 464 -4.21 -23.63 -10.65
CA GLU A 464 -3.06 -24.32 -11.24
C GLU A 464 -1.78 -24.07 -10.43
N MET A 465 -1.59 -22.83 -9.95
CA MET A 465 -0.54 -22.50 -8.98
C MET A 465 -0.69 -23.30 -7.67
N GLN A 466 -1.91 -23.47 -7.14
CA GLN A 466 -2.16 -24.29 -5.96
C GLN A 466 -1.78 -25.76 -6.20
N ILE A 467 -2.14 -26.33 -7.36
CA ILE A 467 -1.80 -27.71 -7.73
C ILE A 467 -0.27 -27.91 -7.77
N LEU A 468 0.45 -26.97 -8.39
CA LEU A 468 1.92 -27.01 -8.43
C LEU A 468 2.52 -26.90 -7.03
N LEU A 469 2.01 -26.01 -6.18
CA LEU A 469 2.49 -25.86 -4.82
C LEU A 469 2.23 -27.09 -3.95
N ASP A 470 1.07 -27.74 -4.11
CA ASP A 470 0.78 -29.00 -3.41
C ASP A 470 1.64 -30.16 -3.91
N LYS A 471 2.00 -30.16 -5.20
CA LYS A 471 2.98 -31.11 -5.74
C LYS A 471 4.36 -30.87 -5.13
N ALA A 472 4.85 -29.64 -5.10
CA ALA A 472 6.14 -29.28 -4.53
C ALA A 472 6.27 -29.73 -3.06
N LYS A 473 5.21 -29.57 -2.27
CA LYS A 473 5.17 -30.03 -0.86
C LYS A 473 5.29 -31.54 -0.69
N ARG A 474 4.94 -32.34 -1.70
CA ARG A 474 5.07 -33.81 -1.68
C ARG A 474 6.44 -34.30 -2.18
N GLU A 475 7.21 -33.44 -2.83
CA GLU A 475 8.51 -33.80 -3.44
C GLU A 475 9.67 -33.72 -2.43
N THR A 476 9.44 -33.22 -1.22
CA THR A 476 10.49 -33.04 -0.21
C THR A 476 9.92 -32.98 1.20
N ASP A 477 10.61 -33.58 2.17
CA ASP A 477 10.30 -33.44 3.60
C ASP A 477 11.31 -32.55 4.33
N ASP A 478 12.21 -31.85 3.61
CA ASP A 478 13.19 -30.95 4.21
C ASP A 478 12.47 -29.82 4.98
N PRO A 479 12.70 -29.67 6.30
CA PRO A 479 11.98 -28.68 7.11
C PRO A 479 12.19 -27.22 6.66
N ALA A 480 13.37 -26.87 6.14
CA ALA A 480 13.65 -25.53 5.64
C ALA A 480 12.93 -25.28 4.31
N VAL A 481 12.88 -26.28 3.43
CA VAL A 481 12.11 -26.19 2.18
C VAL A 481 10.61 -26.11 2.47
N GLN A 482 10.09 -26.95 3.38
CA GLN A 482 8.69 -26.91 3.80
C GLN A 482 8.30 -25.55 4.39
N LEU A 483 9.19 -24.92 5.16
CA LEU A 483 8.98 -23.55 5.66
C LEU A 483 8.87 -22.53 4.52
N ARG A 484 9.71 -22.63 3.49
CA ARG A 484 9.66 -21.75 2.30
C ARG A 484 8.36 -21.96 1.50
N LEU A 485 7.97 -23.22 1.29
CA LEU A 485 6.71 -23.56 0.63
C LEU A 485 5.49 -23.05 1.40
N LYS A 486 5.56 -23.04 2.74
CA LYS A 486 4.54 -22.43 3.60
C LYS A 486 4.43 -20.91 3.39
N PHE A 487 5.54 -20.20 3.17
CA PHE A 487 5.49 -18.77 2.81
C PHE A 487 4.79 -18.53 1.48
N VAL A 488 5.13 -19.33 0.46
CA VAL A 488 4.46 -19.27 -0.84
C VAL A 488 2.96 -19.56 -0.69
N GLN A 489 2.58 -20.54 0.15
CA GLN A 489 1.18 -20.85 0.43
C GLN A 489 0.43 -19.69 1.08
N VAL A 490 1.05 -19.01 2.05
CA VAL A 490 0.45 -17.83 2.69
C VAL A 490 0.17 -16.74 1.65
N SER A 491 1.13 -16.44 0.77
CA SER A 491 0.92 -15.44 -0.28
C SER A 491 -0.18 -15.84 -1.28
N LEU A 492 -0.18 -17.11 -1.73
CA LEU A 492 -1.22 -17.61 -2.63
C LEU A 492 -2.62 -17.55 -2.00
N ASN A 493 -2.73 -17.89 -0.71
CA ASN A 493 -3.97 -17.74 0.03
C ASN A 493 -4.40 -16.29 0.11
N THR A 494 -3.49 -15.36 0.42
CA THR A 494 -3.82 -13.93 0.48
C THR A 494 -4.27 -13.39 -0.88
N PHE A 495 -3.76 -13.93 -1.99
CA PHE A 495 -4.25 -13.59 -3.32
C PHE A 495 -5.70 -14.02 -3.50
N ALA A 496 -6.02 -15.28 -3.21
CA ALA A 496 -7.40 -15.79 -3.29
C ALA A 496 -8.37 -15.07 -2.32
N ILE A 497 -7.92 -14.77 -1.09
CA ILE A 497 -8.67 -13.98 -0.10
C ILE A 497 -8.97 -12.59 -0.68
N THR A 498 -7.96 -11.92 -1.24
CA THR A 498 -8.10 -10.58 -1.83
C THR A 498 -9.13 -10.57 -2.96
N GLN A 499 -9.18 -11.60 -3.81
CA GLN A 499 -10.20 -11.69 -4.86
C GLN A 499 -11.62 -11.74 -4.30
N VAL A 500 -11.84 -12.49 -3.21
CA VAL A 500 -13.15 -12.56 -2.56
C VAL A 500 -13.49 -11.24 -1.86
N GLU A 501 -12.53 -10.62 -1.16
CA GLU A 501 -12.74 -9.34 -0.45
C GLU A 501 -13.12 -8.17 -1.36
N ASN A 502 -12.68 -8.21 -2.62
CA ASN A 502 -13.02 -7.20 -3.62
C ASN A 502 -14.26 -7.57 -4.45
N THR A 503 -14.91 -8.71 -4.18
CA THR A 503 -16.21 -9.04 -4.78
C THR A 503 -17.30 -8.26 -4.01
N PRO A 504 -18.25 -7.60 -4.69
CA PRO A 504 -19.43 -7.00 -4.06
C PRO A 504 -20.10 -8.01 -3.14
N ALA A 505 -20.30 -7.66 -1.87
CA ALA A 505 -20.82 -8.59 -0.88
C ALA A 505 -22.20 -9.22 -1.22
N PRO A 506 -23.11 -8.57 -1.99
CA PRO A 506 -24.30 -9.23 -2.54
C PRO A 506 -24.04 -10.38 -3.52
N GLU A 507 -22.89 -10.41 -4.19
CA GLU A 507 -22.51 -11.46 -5.18
C GLU A 507 -21.77 -12.64 -4.53
N VAL A 508 -21.43 -12.54 -3.25
CA VAL A 508 -20.75 -13.61 -2.52
C VAL A 508 -21.79 -14.65 -2.11
N THR A 509 -21.63 -15.90 -2.52
CA THR A 509 -22.51 -16.99 -2.07
C THR A 509 -22.09 -17.53 -0.70
N ALA A 510 -22.98 -18.22 0.01
CA ALA A 510 -22.67 -18.86 1.28
C ALA A 510 -21.46 -19.81 1.20
N LYS A 511 -21.43 -20.67 0.16
CA LYS A 511 -20.31 -21.60 -0.09
C LYS A 511 -19.00 -20.87 -0.33
N ARG A 512 -19.02 -19.75 -1.07
CA ARG A 512 -17.83 -18.93 -1.31
C ARG A 512 -17.35 -18.24 -0.04
N PHE A 513 -18.29 -17.78 0.79
CA PHE A 513 -18.00 -17.18 2.09
C PHE A 513 -17.36 -18.19 3.07
N ASP A 514 -17.87 -19.42 3.14
CA ASP A 514 -17.25 -20.46 3.98
C ASP A 514 -15.84 -20.79 3.56
N ARG A 515 -15.63 -20.93 2.25
CA ARG A 515 -14.29 -21.16 1.71
C ARG A 515 -13.36 -20.02 2.08
N TYR A 516 -13.83 -18.78 1.99
CA TYR A 516 -13.08 -17.60 2.43
C TYR A 516 -12.75 -17.64 3.92
N ARG A 517 -13.72 -17.92 4.81
CA ARG A 517 -13.49 -18.01 6.26
C ARG A 517 -12.50 -19.11 6.61
N LYS A 518 -12.67 -20.30 6.01
CA LYS A 518 -11.73 -21.42 6.16
C LYS A 518 -10.33 -21.03 5.71
N LEU A 519 -10.20 -20.46 4.51
CA LEU A 519 -8.91 -20.05 3.95
C LEU A 519 -8.25 -18.97 4.80
N GLN A 520 -9.01 -17.98 5.28
CA GLN A 520 -8.52 -16.93 6.16
C GLN A 520 -8.02 -17.51 7.49
N ALA A 521 -8.79 -18.41 8.12
CA ALA A 521 -8.42 -19.05 9.37
C ALA A 521 -7.18 -19.94 9.23
N GLU A 522 -7.10 -20.75 8.17
CA GLU A 522 -5.93 -21.58 7.87
C GLU A 522 -4.69 -20.72 7.60
N THR A 523 -4.83 -19.61 6.88
CA THR A 523 -3.73 -18.66 6.62
C THR A 523 -3.26 -18.00 7.91
N LEU A 524 -4.19 -17.58 8.76
CA LEU A 524 -3.88 -16.99 10.05
C LEU A 524 -3.20 -18.00 10.99
N ALA A 525 -3.66 -19.25 11.00
CA ALA A 525 -3.02 -20.34 11.71
C ALA A 525 -1.61 -20.59 11.18
N MET A 526 -1.41 -20.58 9.85
CA MET A 526 -0.08 -20.72 9.25
C MET A 526 0.88 -19.61 9.69
N ILE A 527 0.38 -18.37 9.80
CA ILE A 527 1.16 -17.22 10.26
C ILE A 527 1.49 -17.32 11.76
N ARG A 528 0.49 -17.68 12.59
CA ARG A 528 0.63 -17.74 14.07
C ARG A 528 1.41 -18.95 14.57
N SER A 529 1.18 -20.13 13.97
CA SER A 529 1.66 -21.43 14.46
C SER A 529 3.19 -21.55 14.62
N PRO A 530 4.04 -20.86 13.83
CA PRO A 530 5.48 -20.97 14.03
C PRO A 530 6.16 -19.82 14.79
N ASN A 531 5.48 -18.76 15.24
CA ASN A 531 6.15 -17.45 15.38
C ASN A 531 6.90 -17.09 14.08
N LEU A 532 6.28 -17.35 12.91
CA LEU A 532 6.80 -16.81 11.65
C LEU A 532 7.03 -15.31 11.88
N PRO A 533 8.13 -14.71 11.39
CA PRO A 533 8.37 -13.30 11.60
C PRO A 533 7.14 -12.54 11.12
N TYR A 534 6.35 -12.07 12.09
CA TYR A 534 5.12 -11.31 11.91
C TYR A 534 5.23 -10.20 10.85
N PRO A 535 6.40 -9.55 10.64
CA PRO A 535 6.58 -8.58 9.55
C PRO A 535 6.44 -9.12 8.12
N MET A 536 6.37 -10.44 7.90
CA MET A 536 6.31 -11.03 6.56
C MET A 536 4.90 -11.11 5.95
N ALA A 537 3.85 -10.88 6.76
CA ALA A 537 2.47 -11.12 6.34
C ALA A 537 1.42 -10.14 6.90
N ALA A 538 1.79 -9.12 7.68
CA ALA A 538 0.83 -8.32 8.44
C ALA A 538 0.93 -6.81 8.19
N THR A 539 0.06 -6.31 7.31
CA THR A 539 -0.98 -5.30 7.61
C THR A 539 -1.84 -5.19 6.34
N GLY A 540 -3.07 -5.72 6.32
CA GLY A 540 -3.92 -5.56 5.12
C GLY A 540 -5.15 -6.47 5.00
N PRO A 541 -5.03 -7.81 4.93
CA PRO A 541 -6.14 -8.68 4.55
C PRO A 541 -6.86 -9.34 5.76
N PHE A 542 -6.68 -8.79 6.96
CA PHE A 542 -7.41 -9.25 8.16
C PHE A 542 -8.52 -8.28 8.60
N ILE A 543 -8.58 -7.11 7.97
CA ILE A 543 -9.79 -6.31 8.02
C ILE A 543 -10.72 -6.94 6.99
N ASP A 544 -11.64 -7.78 7.46
CA ASP A 544 -12.64 -8.47 6.63
C ASP A 544 -13.44 -7.42 5.83
N ARG A 545 -12.96 -7.08 4.62
CA ARG A 545 -13.53 -5.98 3.82
C ARG A 545 -14.97 -6.27 3.45
N LEU A 546 -15.38 -7.54 3.42
CA LEU A 546 -16.77 -7.93 3.24
C LEU A 546 -17.68 -7.33 4.32
N LYS A 547 -17.19 -7.10 5.55
CA LYS A 547 -17.95 -6.41 6.60
C LYS A 547 -18.15 -4.91 6.32
N ASN A 548 -17.24 -4.30 5.57
CA ASN A 548 -17.23 -2.87 5.29
C ASN A 548 -17.74 -2.52 3.88
N ASN A 549 -17.92 -3.51 3.00
CA ASN A 549 -18.35 -3.33 1.60
C ASN A 549 -19.88 -3.11 1.45
N GLY A 550 -20.46 -2.29 2.32
CA GLY A 550 -21.90 -2.04 2.35
C GLY A 550 -22.70 -3.18 2.99
N TYR A 551 -23.28 -4.05 2.17
CA TYR A 551 -24.16 -5.13 2.63
C TYR A 551 -23.56 -6.51 2.46
N ARG A 552 -23.36 -7.18 3.60
CA ARG A 552 -22.98 -8.59 3.67
C ARG A 552 -24.19 -9.42 4.09
N PRO A 553 -24.64 -10.40 3.28
CA PRO A 553 -25.67 -11.32 3.73
C PRO A 553 -25.23 -12.00 5.03
N PRO A 554 -26.10 -12.08 6.04
CA PRO A 554 -25.75 -12.64 7.34
C PRO A 554 -25.70 -14.18 7.27
N PHE A 555 -24.73 -14.72 6.55
CA PHE A 555 -24.62 -16.16 6.28
C PHE A 555 -24.57 -17.01 7.54
N GLU A 556 -23.97 -16.51 8.62
CA GLU A 556 -23.96 -17.15 9.93
C GLU A 556 -25.38 -17.42 10.45
N ALA A 557 -26.25 -16.41 10.33
CA ALA A 557 -27.63 -16.49 10.78
C ALA A 557 -28.52 -17.23 9.76
N LEU A 558 -28.38 -16.95 8.46
CA LEU A 558 -29.19 -17.53 7.38
C LEU A 558 -29.07 -19.06 7.27
N ARG A 559 -27.92 -19.61 7.66
CA ARG A 559 -27.66 -21.06 7.66
C ARG A 559 -27.81 -21.69 9.04
N GLY A 560 -27.97 -20.85 10.06
CA GLY A 560 -28.15 -21.31 11.42
C GLY A 560 -29.43 -22.10 11.58
N LYS A 561 -29.51 -22.88 12.65
CA LYS A 561 -30.74 -23.52 13.05
C LYS A 561 -31.65 -22.46 13.67
N GLU A 562 -32.87 -22.33 13.15
CA GLU A 562 -33.89 -21.49 13.76
C GLU A 562 -34.23 -22.06 15.14
N ARG A 563 -34.13 -21.22 16.18
CA ARG A 563 -34.38 -21.60 17.57
C ARG A 563 -35.67 -21.02 18.12
N LEU A 564 -36.03 -19.82 17.67
CA LEU A 564 -37.23 -19.11 18.06
C LEU A 564 -37.61 -18.11 16.96
N VAL A 565 -38.91 -18.01 16.67
CA VAL A 565 -39.48 -16.87 15.94
C VAL A 565 -40.04 -15.91 17.00
N LEU A 566 -39.61 -14.65 16.98
CA LEU A 566 -40.11 -13.64 17.93
C LEU A 566 -41.58 -13.31 17.64
N PRO A 567 -42.33 -12.76 18.62
CA PRO A 567 -43.71 -12.35 18.43
C PRO A 567 -43.90 -11.44 17.21
N VAL A 568 -45.06 -11.50 16.56
CA VAL A 568 -45.35 -10.63 15.40
C VAL A 568 -45.76 -9.21 15.83
N VAL A 569 -46.37 -9.06 17.02
CA VAL A 569 -46.79 -7.77 17.56
C VAL A 569 -45.78 -7.28 18.60
N TRP A 570 -45.22 -6.10 18.36
CA TRP A 570 -44.22 -5.45 19.21
C TRP A 570 -44.76 -4.09 19.69
N ARG A 571 -44.14 -3.50 20.70
CA ARG A 571 -44.45 -2.12 21.09
C ARG A 571 -43.62 -1.15 20.26
N PHE A 572 -44.24 -0.08 19.80
CA PHE A 572 -43.65 0.90 18.90
C PHE A 572 -43.95 2.34 19.30
N ARG A 573 -43.00 3.23 19.00
CA ARG A 573 -43.13 4.66 19.21
C ARG A 573 -42.28 5.44 18.20
N THR A 574 -42.84 6.51 17.63
CA THR A 574 -42.06 7.46 16.82
C THR A 574 -41.20 8.37 17.69
N ASP A 575 -40.04 8.77 17.17
CA ASP A 575 -39.11 9.73 17.82
C ASP A 575 -38.81 10.90 16.87
N PRO A 576 -39.73 11.87 16.72
CA PRO A 576 -39.58 12.95 15.73
C PRO A 576 -38.39 13.87 15.97
N LYS A 577 -37.89 13.94 17.21
CA LYS A 577 -36.73 14.78 17.60
C LYS A 577 -35.44 13.98 17.71
N ASP A 578 -35.50 12.67 17.49
CA ASP A 578 -34.37 11.74 17.58
C ASP A 578 -33.61 11.81 18.93
N ARG A 579 -34.36 11.84 20.03
CA ARG A 579 -33.81 12.03 21.39
C ARG A 579 -33.75 10.76 22.22
N GLY A 580 -34.31 9.64 21.77
CA GLY A 580 -34.47 8.43 22.58
C GLY A 580 -33.15 7.86 23.13
N VAL A 581 -32.03 8.03 22.41
CA VAL A 581 -30.69 7.63 22.92
C VAL A 581 -30.24 8.58 24.05
N GLN A 582 -30.43 9.90 23.89
CA GLN A 582 -30.10 10.91 24.91
C GLN A 582 -30.95 10.70 26.17
N GLU A 583 -32.23 10.38 25.98
CA GLU A 583 -33.20 10.11 27.04
C GLU A 583 -33.09 8.70 27.63
N ARG A 584 -32.07 7.92 27.23
CA ARG A 584 -31.72 6.61 27.78
C ARG A 584 -32.81 5.54 27.63
N TRP A 585 -33.68 5.64 26.62
CA TRP A 585 -34.71 4.63 26.35
C TRP A 585 -34.16 3.20 26.19
N PRO A 586 -32.92 2.95 25.74
CA PRO A 586 -32.44 1.57 25.73
C PRO A 586 -32.37 0.86 27.09
N ARG A 587 -32.13 1.57 28.21
CA ARG A 587 -31.63 0.95 29.47
C ARG A 587 -32.64 0.16 30.30
N MET A 588 -33.92 0.38 30.09
CA MET A 588 -35.08 -0.34 30.65
C MET A 588 -36.27 0.61 30.40
N VAL A 589 -37.27 0.16 29.64
CA VAL A 589 -38.48 0.97 29.44
C VAL A 589 -39.66 0.18 29.94
N ASP A 590 -40.53 0.86 30.65
CA ASP A 590 -41.90 0.44 30.85
C ASP A 590 -42.70 0.80 29.58
N PHE A 591 -42.75 -0.14 28.64
CA PHE A 591 -43.39 0.03 27.33
C PHE A 591 -44.92 -0.10 27.37
N SER A 592 -45.50 -0.32 28.56
CA SER A 592 -46.94 -0.28 28.77
C SER A 592 -47.48 1.16 28.80
N ALA A 593 -46.61 2.14 29.07
CA ALA A 593 -46.96 3.55 29.13
C ALA A 593 -47.16 4.19 27.73
N LYS A 594 -48.12 5.11 27.62
CA LYS A 594 -48.23 6.01 26.46
C LYS A 594 -46.91 6.81 26.32
N PRO A 595 -46.40 7.06 25.09
CA PRO A 595 -47.06 6.91 23.79
C PRO A 595 -46.67 5.63 23.02
N TRP A 596 -46.29 4.55 23.70
CA TRP A 596 -46.08 3.27 23.03
C TRP A 596 -47.41 2.66 22.57
N GLN A 597 -47.43 2.09 21.37
CA GLN A 597 -48.59 1.42 20.78
C GLN A 597 -48.19 0.08 20.16
N ASP A 598 -49.15 -0.80 19.91
CA ASP A 598 -48.89 -2.06 19.22
C ASP A 598 -48.60 -1.81 17.75
N ILE A 599 -47.66 -2.58 17.20
CA ILE A 599 -47.38 -2.62 15.77
C ILE A 599 -47.02 -4.04 15.35
N ARG A 600 -47.37 -4.41 14.12
CA ARG A 600 -46.88 -5.66 13.54
C ARG A 600 -45.50 -5.47 12.92
N VAL A 601 -44.66 -6.49 12.98
CA VAL A 601 -43.33 -6.49 12.35
C VAL A 601 -43.28 -7.21 10.99
N ASP A 602 -44.38 -7.86 10.59
CA ASP A 602 -44.50 -8.50 9.27
C ASP A 602 -44.93 -7.54 8.14
N ASP A 603 -45.12 -6.25 8.44
CA ASP A 603 -45.31 -5.18 7.47
C ASP A 603 -44.65 -3.87 7.93
N PHE A 604 -44.33 -2.98 6.99
CA PHE A 604 -43.70 -1.69 7.29
C PHE A 604 -44.63 -0.80 8.14
N TRP A 605 -44.07 0.01 9.04
CA TRP A 605 -44.90 0.89 9.89
C TRP A 605 -45.70 1.91 9.06
N THR A 606 -45.14 2.33 7.93
CA THR A 606 -45.77 3.25 6.98
C THR A 606 -46.99 2.64 6.30
N ASN A 607 -47.01 1.31 6.12
CA ASN A 607 -48.15 0.59 5.55
C ASN A 607 -49.26 0.36 6.58
N GLN A 608 -48.93 0.44 7.87
CA GLN A 608 -49.85 0.29 8.99
C GLN A 608 -50.45 1.63 9.46
N GLY A 609 -50.44 2.66 8.61
CA GLY A 609 -51.03 3.97 8.89
C GLY A 609 -50.12 4.96 9.64
N ILE A 610 -48.89 4.59 9.99
CA ILE A 610 -47.94 5.48 10.68
C ILE A 610 -47.18 6.33 9.66
N ARG A 611 -47.66 7.56 9.43
CA ARG A 611 -47.05 8.53 8.50
C ARG A 611 -45.85 9.25 9.11
N HIS A 612 -44.80 8.51 9.46
CA HIS A 612 -43.57 9.07 10.04
C HIS A 612 -42.32 8.62 9.29
N HIS A 613 -41.48 9.60 8.94
CA HIS A 613 -40.16 9.42 8.34
C HIS A 613 -39.11 10.08 9.23
N GLY A 614 -38.37 9.28 9.98
CA GLY A 614 -37.39 9.74 10.95
C GLY A 614 -36.90 8.57 11.80
N ALA A 615 -36.53 8.86 13.05
CA ALA A 615 -36.25 7.82 14.03
C ALA A 615 -37.55 7.27 14.62
N ALA A 616 -37.62 5.95 14.77
CA ALA A 616 -38.69 5.26 15.46
C ALA A 616 -38.12 4.09 16.27
N TRP A 617 -38.87 3.64 17.27
CA TRP A 617 -38.42 2.66 18.22
C TRP A 617 -39.38 1.48 18.30
N TYR A 618 -38.79 0.31 18.48
CA TYR A 618 -39.40 -1.00 18.59
C TYR A 618 -38.92 -1.68 19.87
N THR A 619 -39.77 -2.51 20.46
CA THR A 619 -39.37 -3.32 21.60
C THR A 619 -40.25 -4.55 21.79
N THR A 620 -39.65 -5.61 22.33
CA THR A 620 -40.32 -6.85 22.68
C THR A 620 -39.49 -7.61 23.73
N THR A 621 -40.06 -8.66 24.31
CA THR A 621 -39.34 -9.63 25.13
C THR A 621 -39.27 -10.97 24.43
N PHE A 622 -38.24 -11.75 24.72
CA PHE A 622 -38.09 -13.11 24.22
C PHE A 622 -37.28 -13.95 25.19
N THR A 623 -37.58 -15.24 25.24
CA THR A 623 -36.86 -16.21 26.09
C THR A 623 -35.95 -17.06 25.23
N VAL A 624 -34.66 -17.08 25.54
CA VAL A 624 -33.70 -17.91 24.81
C VAL A 624 -33.88 -19.37 25.23
N PRO A 625 -34.04 -20.32 24.29
CA PRO A 625 -34.15 -21.73 24.63
C PRO A 625 -32.96 -22.24 25.45
N GLY A 626 -33.19 -23.12 26.43
CA GLY A 626 -32.12 -23.66 27.29
C GLY A 626 -31.10 -24.56 26.57
N THR A 627 -31.39 -25.00 25.33
CA THR A 627 -30.58 -25.97 24.56
C THR A 627 -29.75 -25.31 23.45
N VAL A 628 -29.10 -24.19 23.77
CA VAL A 628 -28.17 -23.49 22.87
C VAL A 628 -26.74 -23.89 23.22
N LYS A 629 -25.96 -24.29 22.21
CA LYS A 629 -24.57 -24.75 22.33
C LYS A 629 -23.57 -23.80 21.65
N GLU A 630 -24.02 -22.95 20.73
CA GLU A 630 -23.16 -22.13 19.86
C GLU A 630 -23.55 -20.63 19.86
N ASN A 631 -23.04 -19.86 18.90
CA ASN A 631 -23.29 -18.42 18.76
C ASN A 631 -24.74 -18.12 18.33
N LEU A 632 -25.34 -17.10 18.95
CA LEU A 632 -26.72 -16.67 18.70
C LEU A 632 -26.76 -15.37 17.90
N TRP A 633 -27.63 -15.35 16.90
CA TRP A 633 -27.86 -14.23 16.00
C TRP A 633 -29.33 -13.86 15.98
N LEU A 634 -29.60 -12.56 15.90
CA LEU A 634 -30.94 -12.05 15.62
C LEU A 634 -31.05 -11.72 14.13
N LEU A 635 -31.90 -12.45 13.41
CA LEU A 635 -32.10 -12.35 11.97
C LEU A 635 -33.43 -11.67 11.65
N PHE A 636 -33.36 -10.61 10.85
CA PHE A 636 -34.50 -9.90 10.28
C PHE A 636 -34.65 -10.33 8.82
N ASP A 637 -35.82 -10.83 8.43
CA ASP A 637 -36.09 -11.22 7.04
C ASP A 637 -35.96 -10.00 6.10
N MET A 638 -36.52 -8.84 6.49
CA MET A 638 -36.28 -7.54 5.86
C MET A 638 -36.35 -6.42 6.90
N LEU A 639 -35.55 -5.39 6.71
CA LEU A 639 -35.51 -4.21 7.57
C LEU A 639 -35.13 -2.99 6.73
N ASP A 640 -36.06 -2.06 6.55
CA ASP A 640 -35.83 -0.81 5.84
C ASP A 640 -35.53 0.34 6.81
N GLY A 641 -34.31 0.88 6.72
CA GLY A 641 -33.76 1.87 7.64
C GLY A 641 -32.50 1.39 8.34
N ALA A 642 -31.67 2.34 8.77
CA ALA A 642 -30.50 2.02 9.60
C ALA A 642 -30.98 1.73 11.01
N ALA A 643 -30.49 0.65 11.63
CA ALA A 643 -30.94 0.27 12.96
C ALA A 643 -29.81 0.17 13.98
N GLU A 644 -30.16 0.47 15.23
CA GLU A 644 -29.36 0.24 16.42
C GLU A 644 -30.18 -0.66 17.34
N ILE A 645 -29.58 -1.74 17.84
CA ILE A 645 -30.29 -2.76 18.60
C ILE A 645 -29.60 -2.98 19.94
N TRP A 646 -30.38 -2.97 21.00
CA TRP A 646 -29.98 -3.20 22.38
C TRP A 646 -30.65 -4.44 22.94
N ILE A 647 -29.90 -5.18 23.76
CA ILE A 647 -30.40 -6.28 24.58
C ILE A 647 -30.11 -5.90 26.03
N ASP A 648 -31.14 -5.89 26.87
CA ASP A 648 -31.08 -5.51 28.30
C ASP A 648 -30.28 -4.21 28.54
N GLY A 649 -30.57 -3.18 27.74
CA GLY A 649 -29.90 -1.88 27.88
C GLY A 649 -28.51 -1.75 27.30
N ARG A 650 -27.94 -2.82 26.73
CA ARG A 650 -26.59 -2.81 26.17
C ARG A 650 -26.64 -2.93 24.65
N LEU A 651 -25.98 -2.01 23.93
CA LEU A 651 -25.97 -1.96 22.45
C LEU A 651 -25.34 -3.23 21.88
N ALA A 652 -26.13 -4.11 21.28
CA ALA A 652 -25.69 -5.38 20.73
C ALA A 652 -25.09 -5.23 19.33
N GLY A 653 -25.67 -4.39 18.48
CA GLY A 653 -25.18 -4.16 17.12
C GLY A 653 -25.90 -3.05 16.38
N LYS A 654 -25.42 -2.76 15.17
CA LYS A 654 -26.03 -1.81 14.23
C LYS A 654 -26.16 -2.44 12.85
N THR A 655 -27.18 -2.06 12.10
CA THR A 655 -27.39 -2.50 10.71
C THR A 655 -27.49 -1.28 9.76
N PRO A 656 -26.95 -1.37 8.53
CA PRO A 656 -27.03 -0.27 7.58
C PRO A 656 -28.45 -0.12 7.01
N ALA A 657 -28.77 1.05 6.45
CA ALA A 657 -30.08 1.30 5.86
C ALA A 657 -30.35 0.48 4.60
N ALA A 658 -29.37 0.41 3.70
CA ALA A 658 -29.46 -0.33 2.45
C ALA A 658 -28.73 -1.68 2.53
N PRO A 659 -29.14 -2.66 1.70
CA PRO A 659 -30.39 -2.74 0.96
C PRO A 659 -31.57 -2.98 1.91
N TRP A 660 -32.77 -2.58 1.50
CA TRP A 660 -33.99 -2.70 2.31
C TRP A 660 -34.69 -4.05 2.14
N ASP A 661 -34.47 -4.72 1.01
CA ASP A 661 -35.15 -5.95 0.56
C ASP A 661 -34.38 -7.23 0.92
N LYS A 662 -33.31 -7.13 1.69
CA LYS A 662 -32.47 -8.27 2.07
C LYS A 662 -32.42 -8.47 3.58
N ALA A 663 -32.17 -9.72 3.97
CA ALA A 663 -32.07 -10.10 5.37
C ALA A 663 -30.87 -9.44 6.06
N LYS A 664 -31.05 -8.99 7.30
CA LYS A 664 -29.99 -8.38 8.13
C LYS A 664 -29.90 -9.13 9.45
N ALA A 665 -28.70 -9.25 10.03
CA ALA A 665 -28.56 -9.87 11.34
C ALA A 665 -27.50 -9.21 12.19
N ILE A 666 -27.61 -9.41 13.49
CA ILE A 666 -26.60 -9.04 14.49
C ILE A 666 -26.24 -10.22 15.39
N ASP A 667 -24.98 -10.31 15.77
CA ASP A 667 -24.51 -11.26 16.78
C ASP A 667 -24.93 -10.76 18.18
N ILE A 668 -25.70 -11.57 18.89
CA ILE A 668 -26.17 -11.29 20.25
C ILE A 668 -25.59 -12.27 21.28
N THR A 669 -24.64 -13.13 20.88
CA THR A 669 -24.09 -14.22 21.71
C THR A 669 -23.63 -13.74 23.08
N LYS A 670 -22.88 -12.62 23.14
CA LYS A 670 -22.36 -12.07 24.39
C LYS A 670 -23.38 -11.26 25.20
N ARG A 671 -24.62 -11.17 24.73
CA ARG A 671 -25.68 -10.30 25.26
C ARG A 671 -26.88 -11.03 25.81
N VAL A 672 -26.97 -12.34 25.61
CA VAL A 672 -28.06 -13.18 26.11
C VAL A 672 -27.52 -14.37 26.90
N LYS A 673 -28.39 -15.01 27.68
CA LYS A 673 -28.11 -16.23 28.44
C LYS A 673 -29.13 -17.30 28.05
N ALA A 674 -28.67 -18.55 27.86
CA ALA A 674 -29.56 -19.66 27.59
C ALA A 674 -30.57 -19.85 28.75
N GLY A 675 -31.83 -20.07 28.43
CA GLY A 675 -32.93 -20.15 29.40
C GLY A 675 -33.37 -18.81 29.99
N GLY A 676 -32.68 -17.70 29.69
CA GLY A 676 -33.01 -16.37 30.19
C GLY A 676 -34.06 -15.67 29.34
N GLU A 677 -34.92 -14.88 30.01
CA GLU A 677 -35.76 -13.87 29.36
C GLU A 677 -34.96 -12.59 29.16
N HIS A 678 -35.09 -11.98 27.98
CA HIS A 678 -34.35 -10.80 27.58
C HIS A 678 -35.27 -9.77 26.93
N GLN A 679 -34.95 -8.50 27.13
CA GLN A 679 -35.64 -7.38 26.49
C GLN A 679 -34.84 -6.90 25.28
N LEU A 680 -35.49 -6.85 24.12
CA LEU A 680 -34.97 -6.27 22.90
C LEU A 680 -35.52 -4.86 22.71
N VAL A 681 -34.64 -3.89 22.50
CA VAL A 681 -35.01 -2.53 22.11
C VAL A 681 -34.29 -2.17 20.83
N MET A 682 -34.99 -1.61 19.84
CA MET A 682 -34.41 -1.26 18.55
C MET A 682 -34.85 0.13 18.11
N ARG A 683 -33.89 0.96 17.70
CA ARG A 683 -34.11 2.23 17.00
C ARG A 683 -33.90 2.01 15.51
N VAL A 684 -34.84 2.44 14.68
CA VAL A 684 -34.75 2.39 13.21
C VAL A 684 -34.91 3.81 12.66
N VAL A 685 -34.03 4.20 11.75
CA VAL A 685 -34.02 5.51 11.11
C VAL A 685 -34.21 5.38 9.61
N LYS A 686 -35.28 5.97 9.09
CA LYS A 686 -35.57 6.02 7.65
C LYS A 686 -36.23 7.35 7.29
N LYS A 687 -35.68 8.05 6.30
CA LYS A 687 -36.08 9.43 5.95
C LYS A 687 -37.10 9.54 4.82
N SER A 688 -37.51 8.44 4.19
CA SER A 688 -38.45 8.45 3.06
C SER A 688 -39.06 7.07 2.79
N PHE A 689 -40.12 7.00 1.96
CA PHE A 689 -40.77 5.76 1.47
C PHE A 689 -41.22 4.78 2.57
N ALA A 690 -41.10 3.48 2.33
CA ALA A 690 -41.41 2.45 3.30
C ALA A 690 -40.36 2.40 4.42
N ALA A 691 -40.75 2.02 5.63
CA ALA A 691 -39.85 2.02 6.77
C ALA A 691 -40.21 0.98 7.84
N GLY A 692 -39.18 0.38 8.43
CA GLY A 692 -39.33 -0.59 9.52
C GLY A 692 -39.05 -2.02 9.13
N ILE A 693 -39.44 -2.93 10.02
CA ILE A 693 -39.32 -4.37 9.79
C ILE A 693 -40.42 -4.78 8.80
N LYS A 694 -40.09 -5.69 7.88
CA LYS A 694 -41.08 -6.38 7.05
C LYS A 694 -40.73 -7.86 6.96
N GLY A 695 -41.24 -8.63 7.91
CA GLY A 695 -41.11 -10.08 7.94
C GLY A 695 -40.74 -10.59 9.32
N ARG A 696 -40.32 -11.85 9.41
CA ARG A 696 -40.03 -12.47 10.69
C ARG A 696 -38.73 -11.93 11.28
N VAL A 697 -38.73 -11.83 12.60
CA VAL A 697 -37.51 -11.67 13.40
C VAL A 697 -37.25 -12.99 14.12
N ARG A 698 -36.06 -13.54 13.94
CA ARG A 698 -35.75 -14.92 14.33
C ARG A 698 -34.47 -14.98 15.13
N LEU A 699 -34.49 -15.79 16.17
CA LEU A 699 -33.29 -16.20 16.89
C LEU A 699 -32.69 -17.40 16.16
N MET A 700 -31.51 -17.19 15.58
CA MET A 700 -30.76 -18.19 14.83
C MET A 700 -29.56 -18.63 15.66
N GLU A 701 -29.37 -19.93 15.82
CA GLU A 701 -28.10 -20.45 16.32
C GLU A 701 -27.21 -20.82 15.14
N SER A 702 -26.10 -20.12 14.98
CA SER A 702 -25.22 -20.35 13.83
C SER A 702 -24.58 -21.73 13.92
N LEU A 703 -24.51 -22.44 12.79
CA LEU A 703 -23.64 -23.60 12.67
C LEU A 703 -22.18 -23.13 12.77
N ARG A 704 -21.33 -23.86 13.52
CA ARG A 704 -19.88 -23.59 13.51
C ARG A 704 -19.37 -23.59 12.07
N ILE A 705 -18.96 -22.43 11.59
CA ILE A 705 -18.24 -22.35 10.32
C ILE A 705 -16.81 -22.84 10.58
N VAL A 706 -16.32 -23.72 9.73
CA VAL A 706 -14.92 -24.16 9.76
C VAL A 706 -14.02 -22.91 9.66
N GLY A 707 -13.28 -22.61 10.74
CA GLY A 707 -12.36 -21.47 10.81
C GLY A 707 -12.67 -20.43 11.88
N ASP A 708 -13.84 -20.49 12.54
CA ASP A 708 -14.11 -19.67 13.73
C ASP A 708 -13.47 -20.33 14.98
N ARG A 709 -12.16 -20.10 15.19
CA ARG A 709 -11.49 -20.31 16.48
C ARG A 709 -10.60 -19.13 16.83
#